data_AF-A0A0S4JMR4-F1
#
_entry.id   AF-A0A0S4JMR4-F1
#
_cell.length_a   1.000
_cell.length_b   1.000
_cell.length_c   1.000
_cell.angle_alpha   90.00
_cell.angle_beta   90.00
_cell.angle_gamma   90.00
#
_symmetry.space_group_name_H-M   'P 1'
#
loop_
_entity.id
_entity.type
_entity.pdbx_description
1 polymer ?
#
loop_
_entity_poly.entity_id
_entity_poly.type
_entity_poly.pdbx_seq_one_letter_code
_entity_poly.pdbx_strand_id
1 'polypeptide(L)'
;MLTLATKNFRALDVIPTPPLVLEGRTSDGILIANEVIQSPDSLVWPTFHNGCAAGLRFLPLAGGRAASADDPQQGQAQPILSRHWVVYQTRGSHNIPSKGGLLYAAGLLGHLRSLQHIDIYSLLASSQSSASGGQNRARDPLTLAVILGLSCSFRGTHQGVVFRCLSVHLQSLTPTNADLDVSMEVQIGALYGMGLLCQGSGDSFLVDMLLNEMSRLPSDEHFKNRRGYSLAAGVSLGLILLGKGRSGDNGIEDRLLKILNGAPRDSSRVRSDPVAEFESLMPDKSHFLTRALLHRVSCPVSPPCTKVLEGPQYNVSVSGPGAIMALGLMYIKTNDALMASRLAPPRTVVGTEGVFPEHCHLRSCLAALIMWDNMKPTSEWLFSNVSKRVLNVVKNPEEALAANISSAQVKYLAMNCGHMLAGSVLALGMRYAGSMSALCRNLILGELNGFVSGKIGSTGVLMNQVQKATNAFESCVASCAIALGLVMAGTGDSASLRVLRRILKKPNVTYGTHLSVSMAIGLLFLGGGNLTLSNSVSSVAALMIAFYPCWPRDFNDNADHLQLLRHLYVLAAEGRLLETVDAETNQPLPLQIRVHVSNQQRVQREDDTAHDMSSNASRIWTPLPKDVGGHNSNDVQVVPLTTPCLLPELHTITSIEIRSSEHYPLTLRGNDLVSTIGGTITIRVLPKSLKIRKHQPTSADSIQKYRFSEITDRRCVADQSLKDMARLLLTTKQLEPHIAMITVDNLKLLFQLLDIQSTKLLPPAPVGGTEVVSTTSILSRDLVEQVKRFVAFHYNAILQASDSSAVSLRHPLVVSLIDRVSACDVSSAIAVELADNRGELDLAPFQELQERLFGSSPEQWVAWKADINGISRWVSQALHYYSLAL
;
A
#
# COMPACT_ATOMS: atom_id res chain seq x y z
N MET A 1 0.82 -0.85 -12.52
CA MET A 1 -0.18 0.11 -12.01
C MET A 1 -1.60 -0.36 -12.31
N LEU A 2 -2.05 -0.32 -13.58
CA LEU A 2 -3.44 -0.66 -13.97
C LEU A 2 -3.91 -2.02 -13.45
N THR A 3 -3.10 -3.06 -13.59
CA THR A 3 -3.50 -4.43 -13.23
C THR A 3 -2.84 -4.95 -11.95
N LEU A 4 -2.36 -4.06 -11.06
CA LEU A 4 -1.65 -4.45 -9.83
C LEU A 4 -2.54 -5.33 -8.92
N ALA A 5 -2.07 -6.53 -8.58
CA ALA A 5 -2.74 -7.52 -7.73
C ALA A 5 -4.21 -7.81 -8.12
N THR A 6 -4.49 -7.86 -9.42
CA THR A 6 -5.86 -8.04 -9.94
C THR A 6 -6.21 -9.48 -10.28
N LYS A 7 -5.21 -10.36 -10.44
CA LYS A 7 -5.44 -11.76 -10.82
C LYS A 7 -4.82 -12.69 -9.81
N ASN A 8 -5.61 -13.70 -9.40
CA ASN A 8 -5.07 -14.85 -8.69
C ASN A 8 -4.45 -15.82 -9.70
N PHE A 9 -3.38 -16.51 -9.30
CA PHE A 9 -2.73 -17.57 -10.09
C PHE A 9 -2.64 -18.84 -9.25
N ARG A 10 -2.60 -20.00 -9.92
CA ARG A 10 -2.32 -21.27 -9.25
C ARG A 10 -0.80 -21.42 -9.12
N ALA A 11 -0.33 -21.98 -8.01
CA ALA A 11 1.11 -22.10 -7.73
C ALA A 11 1.90 -22.95 -8.76
N LEU A 12 1.26 -23.67 -9.67
CA LEU A 12 1.93 -24.45 -10.71
C LEU A 12 2.04 -23.71 -12.06
N ASP A 13 1.31 -22.61 -12.23
CA ASP A 13 1.25 -21.92 -13.51
C ASP A 13 2.47 -20.99 -13.69
N VAL A 14 3.09 -21.00 -14.86
CA VAL A 14 4.09 -20.00 -15.25
C VAL A 14 3.39 -18.67 -15.50
N ILE A 15 3.94 -17.57 -14.98
CA ILE A 15 3.35 -16.24 -15.23
C ILE A 15 3.50 -15.90 -16.72
N PRO A 16 2.39 -15.69 -17.45
CA PRO A 16 2.46 -15.30 -18.85
C PRO A 16 2.87 -13.83 -18.96
N THR A 17 4.07 -13.57 -19.48
CA THR A 17 4.51 -12.22 -19.86
C THR A 17 4.00 -11.91 -21.28
N PRO A 18 3.13 -10.91 -21.48
CA PRO A 18 2.64 -10.58 -22.82
C PRO A 18 3.81 -10.15 -23.71
N PRO A 19 3.86 -10.53 -25.01
CA PRO A 19 4.94 -10.10 -25.89
C PRO A 19 4.86 -8.59 -26.15
N LEU A 20 6.00 -7.91 -26.09
CA LEU A 20 6.10 -6.49 -26.46
C LEU A 20 6.36 -6.39 -27.97
N VAL A 21 5.28 -6.23 -28.74
CA VAL A 21 5.33 -6.14 -30.20
C VAL A 21 5.44 -4.67 -30.62
N LEU A 22 6.49 -4.32 -31.36
CA LEU A 22 6.74 -2.97 -31.89
C LEU A 22 6.53 -2.95 -33.42
N GLU A 23 5.42 -3.52 -33.86
CA GLU A 23 5.04 -3.58 -35.27
C GLU A 23 3.91 -2.57 -35.53
N GLY A 24 4.06 -1.79 -36.59
CA GLY A 24 3.03 -0.89 -37.08
C GLY A 24 2.16 -1.58 -38.12
N ARG A 25 0.87 -1.25 -38.18
CA ARG A 25 -0.01 -1.68 -39.27
C ARG A 25 -0.52 -0.46 -40.01
N THR A 26 -0.32 -0.40 -41.32
CA THR A 26 -0.91 0.66 -42.15
C THR A 26 -2.42 0.46 -42.28
N SER A 27 -3.14 1.49 -42.75
CA SER A 27 -4.57 1.39 -43.09
C SER A 27 -4.88 0.22 -44.03
N ASP A 28 -3.93 -0.10 -44.90
CA ASP A 28 -4.08 -1.11 -45.96
C ASP A 28 -3.73 -2.52 -45.45
N GLY A 29 -3.38 -2.64 -44.17
CA GLY A 29 -3.13 -3.90 -43.49
C GLY A 29 -1.70 -4.41 -43.61
N ILE A 30 -0.78 -3.66 -44.23
CA ILE A 30 0.64 -4.00 -44.34
C ILE A 30 1.31 -3.85 -42.97
N LEU A 31 2.02 -4.89 -42.56
CA LEU A 31 2.85 -4.90 -41.36
C LEU A 31 4.18 -4.21 -41.64
N ILE A 32 4.48 -3.17 -40.87
CA ILE A 32 5.76 -2.48 -40.84
C ILE A 32 6.49 -2.94 -39.58
N ALA A 33 7.48 -3.81 -39.76
CA ALA A 33 8.40 -4.18 -38.69
C ALA A 33 9.52 -3.12 -38.60
N ASN A 34 9.90 -2.76 -37.37
CA ASN A 34 11.01 -1.82 -37.16
C ASN A 34 12.35 -2.58 -37.19
N GLU A 35 13.09 -2.45 -38.29
CA GLU A 35 14.38 -3.13 -38.50
C GLU A 35 15.49 -2.63 -37.54
N VAL A 36 15.36 -1.43 -36.97
CA VAL A 36 16.35 -0.82 -36.05
C VAL A 36 16.45 -1.58 -34.71
N ILE A 37 15.49 -2.45 -34.39
CA ILE A 37 15.33 -3.11 -33.09
C ILE A 37 15.78 -4.60 -33.13
N GLN A 38 16.38 -5.07 -34.22
CA GLN A 38 16.67 -6.50 -34.45
C GLN A 38 17.62 -7.16 -33.42
N SER A 39 18.36 -6.41 -32.60
CA SER A 39 19.08 -7.02 -31.47
C SER A 39 18.15 -7.14 -30.24
N PRO A 40 17.92 -8.35 -29.70
CA PRO A 40 17.11 -8.55 -28.49
C PRO A 40 17.71 -7.83 -27.26
N ASP A 41 18.98 -7.44 -27.33
CA ASP A 41 19.71 -6.66 -26.32
C ASP A 41 19.43 -5.14 -26.38
N SER A 42 18.68 -4.65 -27.38
CA SER A 42 18.38 -3.22 -27.49
C SER A 42 17.28 -2.78 -26.51
N LEU A 43 16.25 -3.60 -26.27
CA LEU A 43 15.06 -3.24 -25.47
C LEU A 43 15.14 -3.70 -24.00
N VAL A 44 16.29 -3.53 -23.34
CA VAL A 44 16.51 -4.02 -21.97
C VAL A 44 15.45 -3.50 -20.98
N TRP A 45 15.26 -2.19 -20.88
CA TRP A 45 14.36 -1.59 -19.89
C TRP A 45 12.87 -1.73 -20.22
N PRO A 46 12.41 -1.57 -21.48
CA PRO A 46 11.02 -1.86 -21.84
C PRO A 46 10.62 -3.31 -21.55
N THR A 47 11.48 -4.29 -21.87
CA THR A 47 11.21 -5.71 -21.59
C THR A 47 11.24 -6.01 -20.09
N PHE A 48 12.16 -5.38 -19.35
CA PHE A 48 12.19 -5.42 -17.89
C PHE A 48 10.88 -4.91 -17.27
N HIS A 49 10.41 -3.73 -17.69
CA HIS A 49 9.17 -3.14 -17.19
C HIS A 49 7.94 -3.98 -17.52
N ASN A 50 7.94 -4.64 -18.69
CA ASN A 50 6.89 -5.58 -19.08
C ASN A 50 6.87 -6.83 -18.18
N GLY A 51 8.04 -7.42 -17.89
CA GLY A 51 8.17 -8.52 -16.93
C GLY A 51 7.72 -8.13 -15.52
N CYS A 52 8.08 -6.93 -15.06
CA CYS A 52 7.62 -6.38 -13.78
C CYS A 52 6.10 -6.18 -13.76
N ALA A 53 5.51 -5.63 -14.83
CA ALA A 53 4.06 -5.46 -14.94
C ALA A 53 3.31 -6.79 -14.92
N ALA A 54 3.85 -7.83 -15.55
CA ALA A 54 3.30 -9.19 -15.48
C ALA A 54 3.39 -9.75 -14.05
N GLY A 55 4.54 -9.64 -13.38
CA GLY A 55 4.70 -10.08 -11.99
C GLY A 55 3.73 -9.38 -11.04
N LEU A 56 3.65 -8.05 -11.10
CA LEU A 56 2.74 -7.23 -10.30
C LEU A 56 1.26 -7.54 -10.56
N ARG A 57 0.90 -8.15 -11.69
CA ARG A 57 -0.49 -8.50 -12.01
C ARG A 57 -1.00 -9.69 -11.23
N PHE A 58 -0.16 -10.69 -11.07
CA PHE A 58 -0.54 -11.99 -10.51
C PHE A 58 -0.19 -12.12 -9.03
N LEU A 59 0.88 -11.46 -8.59
CA LEU A 59 1.31 -11.55 -7.21
C LEU A 59 0.39 -10.74 -6.27
N PRO A 60 -0.07 -11.34 -5.15
CA PRO A 60 -0.87 -10.62 -4.17
C PRO A 60 -0.02 -9.56 -3.45
N LEU A 61 -0.65 -8.51 -2.93
CA LEU A 61 0.02 -7.67 -1.93
C LEU A 61 0.31 -8.52 -0.69
N ALA A 62 1.57 -8.56 -0.24
CA ALA A 62 1.83 -9.09 1.08
C ALA A 62 1.07 -8.24 2.10
N GLY A 63 0.31 -8.88 2.98
CA GLY A 63 -0.39 -8.22 4.08
C GLY A 63 0.59 -7.27 4.78
N GLY A 64 0.26 -5.98 4.77
CA GLY A 64 1.13 -4.92 5.26
C GLY A 64 1.36 -5.05 6.76
N ARG A 65 2.39 -5.79 7.17
CA ARG A 65 3.01 -5.64 8.48
C ARG A 65 4.30 -4.85 8.30
N ALA A 66 4.17 -3.52 8.39
CA ALA A 66 5.23 -2.73 9.00
C ALA A 66 5.29 -3.19 10.46
N ALA A 67 6.41 -3.79 10.86
CA ALA A 67 6.63 -4.19 12.24
C ALA A 67 6.60 -2.94 13.13
N SER A 68 5.52 -2.76 13.90
CA SER A 68 5.60 -1.98 15.13
C SER A 68 6.50 -2.75 16.10
N ALA A 69 7.37 -2.01 16.80
CA ALA A 69 8.50 -2.55 17.55
C ALA A 69 8.13 -3.34 18.83
N ASP A 70 6.83 -3.53 19.12
CA ASP A 70 6.38 -3.82 20.48
C ASP A 70 5.92 -5.26 20.74
N ASP A 71 6.03 -6.19 19.78
CA ASP A 71 5.69 -7.62 20.03
C ASP A 71 6.64 -8.61 19.32
N PRO A 72 7.64 -9.19 20.04
CA PRO A 72 8.66 -10.07 19.45
C PRO A 72 8.18 -11.46 19.04
N GLN A 73 6.94 -11.87 19.39
CA GLN A 73 6.52 -13.28 19.27
C GLN A 73 5.48 -13.57 18.17
N GLN A 74 5.01 -12.56 17.41
CA GLN A 74 4.05 -12.76 16.30
C GLN A 74 4.63 -12.48 14.90
N GLY A 75 5.93 -12.71 14.72
CA GLY A 75 6.70 -12.31 13.53
C GLY A 75 6.73 -13.28 12.33
N GLN A 76 5.86 -14.30 12.24
CA GLN A 76 5.86 -15.24 11.11
C GLN A 76 4.49 -15.32 10.42
N ALA A 77 4.13 -14.26 9.67
CA ALA A 77 3.15 -14.43 8.61
C ALA A 77 3.78 -15.32 7.53
N GLN A 78 3.27 -16.54 7.35
CA GLN A 78 3.72 -17.47 6.31
C GLN A 78 3.69 -16.75 4.94
N PRO A 79 4.77 -16.80 4.13
CA PRO A 79 4.73 -16.23 2.80
C PRO A 79 3.68 -16.99 1.97
N ILE A 80 2.73 -16.25 1.38
CA ILE A 80 1.67 -16.80 0.52
C ILE A 80 2.28 -17.60 -0.66
N LEU A 81 3.52 -17.27 -1.03
CA LEU A 81 4.30 -17.93 -2.07
C LEU A 81 5.44 -18.76 -1.48
N SER A 82 5.59 -19.99 -2.00
CA SER A 82 6.70 -20.87 -1.62
C SER A 82 7.99 -20.52 -2.36
N ARG A 83 9.14 -20.76 -1.69
CA ARG A 83 10.48 -20.67 -2.30
C ARG A 83 10.58 -21.39 -3.65
N HIS A 84 9.98 -22.57 -3.75
CA HIS A 84 9.99 -23.39 -4.96
C HIS A 84 9.34 -22.68 -6.15
N TRP A 85 8.29 -21.90 -5.91
CA TRP A 85 7.66 -21.10 -6.96
C TRP A 85 8.60 -20.06 -7.54
N VAL A 86 9.29 -19.30 -6.69
CA VAL A 86 10.22 -18.25 -7.15
C VAL A 86 11.32 -18.87 -8.00
N VAL A 87 11.89 -19.99 -7.56
CA VAL A 87 12.91 -20.72 -8.32
C VAL A 87 12.34 -21.28 -9.63
N TYR A 88 11.11 -21.83 -9.62
CA TYR A 88 10.46 -22.36 -10.82
C TYR A 88 10.24 -21.29 -11.90
N GLN A 89 9.69 -20.13 -11.53
CA GLN A 89 9.47 -19.02 -12.47
C GLN A 89 10.77 -18.48 -13.05
N THR A 90 11.83 -18.46 -12.24
CA THR A 90 13.15 -18.01 -12.70
C THR A 90 13.84 -19.00 -13.65
N ARG A 91 13.39 -20.26 -13.74
CA ARG A 91 13.92 -21.26 -14.68
C ARG A 91 13.18 -21.29 -16.02
N GLY A 92 11.91 -20.89 -16.06
CA GLY A 92 11.06 -21.01 -17.25
C GLY A 92 11.18 -19.89 -18.29
N SER A 93 11.79 -18.74 -17.99
CA SER A 93 11.89 -17.59 -18.91
C SER A 93 13.30 -17.44 -19.50
N HIS A 94 13.40 -17.46 -20.84
CA HIS A 94 14.67 -17.30 -21.57
C HIS A 94 15.14 -15.84 -21.69
N ASN A 95 14.26 -14.85 -21.44
CA ASN A 95 14.61 -13.42 -21.53
C ASN A 95 15.05 -12.88 -20.17
N ILE A 96 16.35 -12.60 -20.02
CA ILE A 96 16.99 -12.19 -18.76
C ILE A 96 16.37 -10.89 -18.18
N PRO A 97 16.22 -9.78 -18.95
CA PRO A 97 15.52 -8.59 -18.49
C PRO A 97 14.09 -8.83 -17.99
N SER A 98 13.29 -9.62 -18.71
CA SER A 98 11.90 -9.94 -18.31
C SER A 98 11.87 -10.74 -17.00
N LYS A 99 12.77 -11.71 -16.86
CA LYS A 99 12.99 -12.48 -15.62
C LYS A 99 13.37 -11.56 -14.45
N GLY A 100 14.27 -10.61 -14.67
CA GLY A 100 14.62 -9.59 -13.68
C GLY A 100 13.39 -8.78 -13.25
N GLY A 101 12.55 -8.36 -14.20
CA GLY A 101 11.31 -7.64 -13.93
C GLY A 101 10.36 -8.44 -13.03
N LEU A 102 10.12 -9.71 -13.35
CA LEU A 102 9.25 -10.59 -12.56
C LEU A 102 9.78 -10.80 -11.13
N LEU A 103 11.09 -10.99 -10.98
CA LEU A 103 11.72 -11.15 -9.67
C LEU A 103 11.64 -9.87 -8.84
N TYR A 104 11.85 -8.72 -9.48
CA TYR A 104 11.73 -7.43 -8.80
C TYR A 104 10.30 -7.17 -8.34
N ALA A 105 9.30 -7.52 -9.15
CA ALA A 105 7.89 -7.44 -8.74
C ALA A 105 7.60 -8.31 -7.50
N ALA A 106 8.17 -9.52 -7.43
CA ALA A 106 8.09 -10.36 -6.23
C ALA A 106 8.78 -9.71 -5.02
N GLY A 107 9.90 -9.01 -5.25
CA GLY A 107 10.61 -8.25 -4.22
C GLY A 107 9.82 -7.07 -3.67
N LEU A 108 9.21 -6.27 -4.55
CA LEU A 108 8.36 -5.13 -4.19
C LEU A 108 7.16 -5.53 -3.34
N LEU A 109 6.59 -6.70 -3.63
CA LEU A 109 5.44 -7.24 -2.91
C LEU A 109 5.83 -8.05 -1.66
N GLY A 110 7.12 -8.15 -1.32
CA GLY A 110 7.58 -8.81 -0.09
C GLY A 110 7.76 -10.33 -0.17
N HIS A 111 7.59 -10.94 -1.34
CA HIS A 111 7.62 -12.40 -1.51
C HIS A 111 9.05 -12.98 -1.53
N LEU A 112 10.09 -12.16 -1.65
CA LEU A 112 11.48 -12.66 -1.64
C LEU A 112 12.00 -13.01 -0.24
N ARG A 113 11.21 -12.78 0.82
CA ARG A 113 11.56 -13.20 2.19
C ARG A 113 11.74 -14.71 2.34
N SER A 114 11.15 -15.51 1.45
CA SER A 114 11.25 -16.97 1.47
C SER A 114 12.57 -17.52 0.91
N LEU A 115 13.40 -16.70 0.28
CA LEU A 115 14.63 -17.16 -0.36
C LEU A 115 15.73 -17.43 0.67
N GLN A 116 16.45 -18.55 0.49
CA GLN A 116 17.63 -18.85 1.29
C GLN A 116 18.89 -18.25 0.66
N HIS A 117 19.95 -18.16 1.45
CA HIS A 117 21.28 -17.70 1.02
C HIS A 117 21.78 -18.36 -0.27
N ILE A 118 21.58 -19.67 -0.40
CA ILE A 118 22.02 -20.44 -1.57
C ILE A 118 21.25 -20.01 -2.82
N ASP A 119 19.96 -19.71 -2.70
CA ASP A 119 19.16 -19.25 -3.84
C ASP A 119 19.60 -17.87 -4.28
N ILE A 120 19.80 -16.95 -3.33
CA ILE A 120 20.27 -15.60 -3.59
C ILE A 120 21.62 -15.66 -4.31
N TYR A 121 22.56 -16.46 -3.80
CA TYR A 121 23.84 -16.69 -4.46
C TYR A 121 23.65 -17.28 -5.85
N SER A 122 22.77 -18.27 -6.03
CA SER A 122 22.51 -18.87 -7.36
C SER A 122 21.90 -17.88 -8.34
N LEU A 123 21.07 -16.93 -7.90
CA LEU A 123 20.48 -15.89 -8.76
C LEU A 123 21.53 -14.85 -9.18
N LEU A 124 22.47 -14.52 -8.30
CA LEU A 124 23.58 -13.62 -8.59
C LEU A 124 24.69 -14.32 -9.38
N ALA A 125 24.94 -15.61 -9.14
CA ALA A 125 25.97 -16.42 -9.79
C ALA A 125 25.52 -17.01 -11.13
N SER A 126 24.22 -17.31 -11.31
CA SER A 126 23.66 -17.67 -12.64
C SER A 126 23.75 -16.51 -13.65
N SER A 127 23.99 -15.29 -13.17
CA SER A 127 24.41 -14.15 -13.99
C SER A 127 25.82 -14.30 -14.57
N GLN A 128 26.67 -15.15 -13.99
CA GLN A 128 28.10 -15.28 -14.30
C GLN A 128 28.44 -16.41 -15.30
N SER A 129 27.52 -17.36 -15.58
CA SER A 129 27.85 -18.60 -16.29
C SER A 129 27.71 -18.59 -17.82
N SER A 130 27.33 -17.47 -18.46
CA SER A 130 27.31 -17.34 -19.93
C SER A 130 28.58 -16.64 -20.42
N ALA A 131 29.63 -17.42 -20.62
CA ALA A 131 30.96 -17.01 -21.06
C ALA A 131 31.07 -16.81 -22.58
N SER A 132 30.27 -15.90 -23.16
CA SER A 132 30.54 -15.35 -24.51
C SER A 132 30.61 -13.81 -24.45
N GLY A 133 31.74 -13.27 -24.92
CA GLY A 133 32.27 -11.94 -24.59
C GLY A 133 31.57 -10.70 -25.14
N GLY A 134 30.23 -10.71 -25.26
CA GLY A 134 29.44 -9.54 -25.70
C GLY A 134 28.28 -9.15 -24.77
N GLN A 135 27.93 -9.99 -23.79
CA GLN A 135 26.65 -9.94 -23.07
C GLN A 135 26.67 -9.20 -21.71
N ASN A 136 27.60 -8.27 -21.46
CA ASN A 136 27.67 -7.57 -20.16
C ASN A 136 26.45 -6.67 -19.86
N ARG A 137 25.80 -6.11 -20.90
CA ARG A 137 24.70 -5.14 -20.74
C ARG A 137 23.37 -5.75 -20.27
N ALA A 138 23.12 -7.03 -20.54
CA ALA A 138 21.89 -7.72 -20.13
C ALA A 138 21.97 -8.31 -18.71
N ARG A 139 23.13 -8.25 -18.05
CA ARG A 139 23.42 -8.81 -16.70
C ARG A 139 22.95 -7.88 -15.58
N ASP A 140 23.19 -6.59 -15.76
CA ASP A 140 22.86 -5.53 -14.81
C ASP A 140 21.39 -5.52 -14.35
N PRO A 141 20.35 -5.65 -15.22
CA PRO A 141 18.96 -5.59 -14.77
C PRO A 141 18.55 -6.75 -13.85
N LEU A 142 19.12 -7.95 -14.01
CA LEU A 142 18.82 -9.08 -13.13
C LEU A 142 19.46 -8.87 -11.75
N THR A 143 20.74 -8.50 -11.71
CA THR A 143 21.44 -8.19 -10.46
C THR A 143 20.73 -7.07 -9.70
N LEU A 144 20.36 -5.99 -10.40
CA LEU A 144 19.57 -4.88 -9.86
C LEU A 144 18.23 -5.35 -9.27
N ALA A 145 17.50 -6.20 -9.99
CA ALA A 145 16.24 -6.75 -9.51
C ALA A 145 16.39 -7.58 -8.24
N VAL A 146 17.45 -8.39 -8.12
CA VAL A 146 17.73 -9.19 -6.93
C VAL A 146 18.04 -8.28 -5.74
N ILE A 147 19.02 -7.39 -5.88
CA ILE A 147 19.51 -6.58 -4.75
C ILE A 147 18.44 -5.59 -4.26
N LEU A 148 17.74 -4.90 -5.18
CA LEU A 148 16.69 -3.96 -4.80
C LEU A 148 15.41 -4.69 -4.41
N GLY A 149 15.08 -5.81 -5.05
CA GLY A 149 13.92 -6.62 -4.68
C GLY A 149 14.03 -7.18 -3.26
N LEU A 150 15.21 -7.73 -2.89
CA LEU A 150 15.49 -8.19 -1.54
C LEU A 150 15.44 -7.02 -0.54
N SER A 151 16.02 -5.88 -0.89
CA SER A 151 15.99 -4.67 -0.05
C SER A 151 14.57 -4.15 0.20
N CYS A 152 13.70 -4.20 -0.82
CA CYS A 152 12.28 -3.86 -0.69
C CYS A 152 11.52 -4.86 0.20
N SER A 153 11.81 -6.16 0.05
CA SER A 153 11.20 -7.21 0.88
C SER A 153 11.61 -7.09 2.36
N PHE A 154 12.87 -6.76 2.63
CA PHE A 154 13.43 -6.60 3.98
C PHE A 154 13.53 -5.14 4.42
N ARG A 155 12.66 -4.28 3.89
CA ARG A 155 12.65 -2.84 4.19
C ARG A 155 12.63 -2.56 5.69
N GLY A 156 13.59 -1.78 6.18
CA GLY A 156 13.72 -1.37 7.59
C GLY A 156 14.06 -2.48 8.58
N THR A 157 14.39 -3.70 8.15
CA THR A 157 14.64 -4.83 9.08
C THR A 157 16.10 -4.99 9.49
N HIS A 158 17.05 -4.29 8.85
CA HIS A 158 18.49 -4.45 9.09
C HIS A 158 19.01 -5.89 8.94
N GLN A 159 18.40 -6.70 8.08
CA GLN A 159 18.82 -8.09 7.92
C GLN A 159 20.27 -8.20 7.43
N GLY A 160 21.13 -8.82 8.25
CA GLY A 160 22.58 -8.91 7.98
C GLY A 160 22.95 -9.67 6.70
N VAL A 161 22.09 -10.57 6.22
CA VAL A 161 22.28 -11.33 4.97
C VAL A 161 22.26 -10.41 3.76
N VAL A 162 21.18 -9.63 3.64
CA VAL A 162 20.97 -8.70 2.53
C VAL A 162 21.98 -7.57 2.62
N PHE A 163 22.31 -7.11 3.83
CA PHE A 163 23.38 -6.12 4.03
C PHE A 163 24.72 -6.60 3.44
N ARG A 164 25.16 -7.84 3.75
CA ARG A 164 26.40 -8.40 3.20
C ARG A 164 26.35 -8.60 1.68
N CYS A 165 25.16 -8.92 1.15
CA CYS A 165 24.96 -9.00 -0.29
C CYS A 165 25.18 -7.61 -0.95
N LEU A 166 24.62 -6.55 -0.35
CA LEU A 166 24.76 -5.18 -0.86
C LEU A 166 26.19 -4.66 -0.72
N SER A 167 26.89 -4.96 0.38
CA SER A 167 28.24 -4.47 0.64
C SER A 167 29.26 -4.93 -0.40
N VAL A 168 29.10 -6.14 -0.97
CA VAL A 168 29.97 -6.66 -2.04
C VAL A 168 29.80 -5.87 -3.35
N HIS A 169 28.64 -5.25 -3.56
CA HIS A 169 28.37 -4.44 -4.76
C HIS A 169 28.76 -2.97 -4.59
N LEU A 170 29.23 -2.55 -3.40
CA LEU A 170 29.65 -1.18 -3.11
C LEU A 170 31.17 -1.11 -2.91
N GLN A 171 31.86 -0.42 -3.81
CA GLN A 171 33.33 -0.30 -3.78
C GLN A 171 33.90 0.32 -2.50
N SER A 172 33.08 1.08 -1.79
CA SER A 172 33.40 1.69 -0.50
C SER A 172 33.42 0.69 0.65
N LEU A 173 32.72 -0.44 0.50
CA LEU A 173 32.55 -1.48 1.50
C LEU A 173 33.25 -2.78 1.09
N THR A 174 33.71 -2.90 -0.16
CA THR A 174 34.52 -4.03 -0.63
C THR A 174 35.96 -3.97 -0.11
N PRO A 175 36.54 -5.11 0.30
CA PRO A 175 37.94 -5.16 0.69
C PRO A 175 38.86 -4.89 -0.51
N THR A 176 39.96 -4.19 -0.27
CA THR A 176 40.96 -3.76 -1.30
C THR A 176 41.65 -4.89 -2.06
N ASN A 177 41.51 -6.14 -1.62
CA ASN A 177 42.20 -7.30 -2.21
C ASN A 177 41.38 -8.00 -3.32
N ALA A 178 40.18 -7.50 -3.62
CA ALA A 178 39.30 -8.06 -4.63
C ALA A 178 38.97 -7.01 -5.70
N ASP A 179 39.55 -7.15 -6.89
CA ASP A 179 39.20 -6.37 -8.07
C ASP A 179 37.86 -6.88 -8.60
N LEU A 180 36.76 -6.33 -8.06
CA LEU A 180 35.40 -6.63 -8.52
C LEU A 180 34.94 -5.56 -9.51
N ASP A 181 34.82 -5.95 -10.78
CA ASP A 181 34.26 -5.10 -11.84
C ASP A 181 32.73 -5.01 -11.68
N VAL A 182 32.26 -4.00 -10.94
CA VAL A 182 30.83 -3.72 -10.74
C VAL A 182 30.40 -2.49 -11.53
N SER A 183 29.42 -2.67 -12.43
CA SER A 183 28.79 -1.59 -13.21
C SER A 183 28.21 -0.48 -12.31
N MET A 184 28.33 0.78 -12.74
CA MET A 184 27.81 1.93 -11.99
C MET A 184 26.31 1.82 -11.71
N GLU A 185 25.51 1.28 -12.63
CA GLU A 185 24.07 1.10 -12.41
C GLU A 185 23.80 0.18 -11.21
N VAL A 186 24.55 -0.93 -11.11
CA VAL A 186 24.46 -1.89 -9.99
C VAL A 186 24.90 -1.24 -8.67
N GLN A 187 25.96 -0.43 -8.68
CA GLN A 187 26.38 0.32 -7.47
C GLN A 187 25.31 1.32 -7.02
N ILE A 188 24.67 2.04 -7.96
CA ILE A 188 23.55 2.94 -7.69
C ILE A 188 22.40 2.16 -7.05
N GLY A 189 22.04 0.99 -7.61
CA GLY A 189 21.02 0.12 -7.05
C GLY A 189 21.36 -0.41 -5.66
N ALA A 190 22.64 -0.73 -5.40
CA ALA A 190 23.10 -1.18 -4.09
C ALA A 190 23.01 -0.06 -3.02
N LEU A 191 23.31 1.20 -3.38
CA LEU A 191 23.11 2.35 -2.50
C LEU A 191 21.64 2.50 -2.11
N TYR A 192 20.73 2.56 -3.10
CA TYR A 192 19.29 2.61 -2.83
C TYR A 192 18.82 1.43 -1.99
N GLY A 193 19.33 0.22 -2.27
CA GLY A 193 19.04 -0.98 -1.48
C GLY A 193 19.47 -0.84 -0.02
N MET A 194 20.65 -0.29 0.23
CA MET A 194 21.13 0.03 1.57
C MET A 194 20.21 1.01 2.29
N GLY A 195 19.81 2.09 1.62
CA GLY A 195 18.85 3.07 2.18
C GLY A 195 17.50 2.44 2.54
N LEU A 196 16.97 1.55 1.70
CA LEU A 196 15.69 0.86 1.93
C LEU A 196 15.78 -0.20 3.05
N LEU A 197 16.86 -0.98 3.08
CA LEU A 197 17.10 -1.99 4.11
C LEU A 197 17.26 -1.34 5.49
N CYS A 198 17.97 -0.21 5.53
CA CYS A 198 18.31 0.49 6.77
C CYS A 198 17.42 1.70 7.06
N GLN A 199 16.24 1.75 6.44
CA GLN A 199 15.33 2.88 6.55
C GLN A 199 14.93 3.15 8.01
N GLY A 200 15.08 4.40 8.46
CA GLY A 200 14.69 4.85 9.80
C GLY A 200 15.64 4.47 10.94
N SER A 201 16.76 3.81 10.67
CA SER A 201 17.69 3.37 11.72
C SER A 201 18.56 4.45 12.32
N GLY A 202 18.98 5.43 11.51
CA GLY A 202 19.94 6.45 11.91
C GLY A 202 21.30 5.90 12.33
N ASP A 203 21.79 4.85 11.67
CA ASP A 203 23.16 4.37 11.85
C ASP A 203 24.17 5.45 11.41
N SER A 204 24.91 6.02 12.37
CA SER A 204 25.86 7.12 12.16
C SER A 204 27.01 6.70 11.24
N PHE A 205 27.43 5.43 11.27
CA PHE A 205 28.47 4.91 10.38
C PHE A 205 28.03 4.97 8.91
N LEU A 206 26.82 4.48 8.62
CA LEU A 206 26.26 4.52 7.26
C LEU A 206 26.03 5.96 6.78
N VAL A 207 25.62 6.84 7.69
CA VAL A 207 25.48 8.27 7.40
C VAL A 207 26.80 8.88 6.94
N ASP A 208 27.89 8.67 7.70
CA ASP A 208 29.21 9.21 7.36
C ASP A 208 29.77 8.62 6.06
N MET A 209 29.58 7.31 5.86
CA MET A 209 29.93 6.64 4.60
C MET A 209 29.19 7.26 3.41
N LEU A 210 27.88 7.46 3.51
CA LEU A 210 27.07 8.00 2.41
C LEU A 210 27.37 9.48 2.12
N LEU A 211 27.66 10.27 3.16
CA LEU A 211 28.13 11.66 3.01
C LEU A 211 29.46 11.72 2.23
N ASN A 212 30.36 10.77 2.46
CA ASN A 212 31.61 10.66 1.73
C ASN A 212 31.38 10.25 0.27
N GLU A 213 30.53 9.24 0.03
CA GLU A 213 30.20 8.77 -1.33
C GLU A 213 29.48 9.83 -2.17
N MET A 214 28.60 10.62 -1.57
CA MET A 214 27.95 11.74 -2.26
C MET A 214 28.97 12.80 -2.72
N SER A 215 30.08 12.95 -1.99
CA SER A 215 31.18 13.88 -2.28
C SER A 215 32.33 13.31 -3.12
N ARG A 216 32.21 12.08 -3.65
CA ARG A 216 33.27 11.36 -4.35
C ARG A 216 33.82 12.11 -5.57
N LEU A 217 35.14 12.22 -5.64
CA LEU A 217 35.88 12.80 -6.78
C LEU A 217 35.80 11.88 -8.02
N PRO A 218 35.89 12.44 -9.24
CA PRO A 218 35.92 11.63 -10.45
C PRO A 218 37.18 10.77 -10.49
N SER A 219 37.04 9.53 -10.95
CA SER A 219 38.17 8.68 -11.35
C SER A 219 37.96 8.18 -12.78
N ASP A 220 39.02 7.70 -13.42
CA ASP A 220 38.95 7.20 -14.82
C ASP A 220 38.00 6.01 -15.00
N GLU A 221 37.77 5.24 -13.92
CA GLU A 221 36.78 4.18 -13.85
C GLU A 221 35.35 4.72 -13.61
N HIS A 222 35.20 5.79 -12.84
CA HIS A 222 33.92 6.26 -12.29
C HIS A 222 33.48 7.64 -12.83
N PHE A 223 33.66 7.88 -14.13
CA PHE A 223 33.27 9.15 -14.76
C PHE A 223 31.82 9.16 -15.30
N LYS A 224 31.24 8.00 -15.60
CA LYS A 224 29.88 7.87 -16.15
C LYS A 224 28.81 7.86 -15.05
N ASN A 225 27.63 8.39 -15.35
CA ASN A 225 26.43 8.37 -14.48
C ASN A 225 26.67 8.82 -13.02
N ARG A 226 27.63 9.74 -12.81
CA ARG A 226 28.01 10.26 -11.48
C ARG A 226 26.84 10.96 -10.77
N ARG A 227 25.97 11.60 -11.54
CA ARG A 227 24.76 12.27 -11.02
C ARG A 227 23.83 11.26 -10.34
N GLY A 228 23.51 10.16 -11.00
CA GLY A 228 22.70 9.08 -10.43
C GLY A 228 23.33 8.45 -9.18
N TYR A 229 24.66 8.30 -9.15
CA TYR A 229 25.37 7.79 -7.96
C TYR A 229 25.29 8.73 -6.76
N SER A 230 25.58 10.02 -6.96
CA SER A 230 25.50 11.02 -5.90
C SER A 230 24.06 11.21 -5.41
N LEU A 231 23.08 11.17 -6.33
CA LEU A 231 21.67 11.16 -6.00
C LEU A 231 21.30 9.95 -5.13
N ALA A 232 21.72 8.75 -5.51
CA ALA A 232 21.44 7.54 -4.74
C ALA A 232 22.03 7.58 -3.34
N ALA A 233 23.26 8.08 -3.18
CA ALA A 233 23.87 8.26 -1.87
C ALA A 233 23.06 9.23 -0.99
N GLY A 234 22.66 10.38 -1.54
CA GLY A 234 21.85 11.38 -0.84
C GLY A 234 20.44 10.88 -0.48
N VAL A 235 19.76 10.18 -1.40
CA VAL A 235 18.45 9.58 -1.10
C VAL A 235 18.58 8.50 -0.02
N SER A 236 19.59 7.65 -0.09
CA SER A 236 19.81 6.58 0.88
C SER A 236 20.09 7.15 2.27
N LEU A 237 20.87 8.22 2.35
CA LEU A 237 21.09 8.98 3.57
C LEU A 237 19.76 9.52 4.14
N GLY A 238 18.94 10.12 3.27
CA GLY A 238 17.61 10.61 3.63
C GLY A 238 16.64 9.51 4.09
N LEU A 239 16.74 8.29 3.55
CA LEU A 239 15.95 7.13 3.97
C LEU A 239 16.40 6.58 5.34
N ILE A 240 17.71 6.57 5.62
CA ILE A 240 18.24 6.13 6.92
C ILE A 240 17.82 7.10 8.03
N LEU A 241 17.82 8.41 7.75
CA LEU A 241 17.42 9.48 8.66
C LEU A 241 15.95 9.91 8.50
N LEU A 242 15.12 9.07 7.88
CA LEU A 242 13.77 9.44 7.45
C LEU A 242 12.92 9.98 8.60
N GLY A 243 12.51 11.25 8.50
CA GLY A 243 11.62 11.90 9.47
C GLY A 243 12.21 12.07 10.88
N LYS A 244 13.51 11.83 11.09
CA LYS A 244 14.15 12.04 12.40
C LYS A 244 14.38 13.52 12.73
N GLY A 245 14.32 14.39 11.71
CA GLY A 245 14.63 15.81 11.87
C GLY A 245 16.06 16.02 12.36
N ARG A 246 16.25 17.00 13.25
CA ARG A 246 17.55 17.34 13.84
C ARG A 246 18.03 16.22 14.76
N SER A 247 18.71 15.25 14.18
CA SER A 247 19.41 14.19 14.91
C SER A 247 20.61 14.82 15.63
N GLY A 248 20.94 14.38 16.86
CA GLY A 248 21.90 15.04 17.76
C GLY A 248 23.34 15.25 17.25
N ASP A 249 23.67 14.77 16.05
CA ASP A 249 24.94 15.01 15.37
C ASP A 249 24.95 16.38 14.65
N ASN A 250 25.51 17.37 15.35
CA ASN A 250 25.57 18.80 14.97
C ASN A 250 26.36 19.13 13.67
N GLY A 251 26.59 18.20 12.74
CA GLY A 251 27.41 18.43 11.55
C GLY A 251 26.85 17.93 10.21
N ILE A 252 25.82 17.08 10.21
CA ILE A 252 25.29 16.46 8.97
C ILE A 252 24.62 17.53 8.10
N GLU A 253 23.73 18.33 8.69
CA GLU A 253 22.99 19.39 7.98
C GLU A 253 23.91 20.44 7.39
N ASP A 254 24.88 20.91 8.17
CA ASP A 254 25.83 21.92 7.72
C ASP A 254 26.68 21.40 6.56
N ARG A 255 27.07 20.12 6.59
CA ARG A 255 27.77 19.48 5.46
C ARG A 255 26.88 19.37 4.22
N LEU A 256 25.62 18.98 4.38
CA LEU A 256 24.66 18.93 3.26
C LEU A 256 24.39 20.31 2.67
N LEU A 257 24.28 21.35 3.51
CA LEU A 257 24.12 22.73 3.08
C LEU A 257 25.38 23.27 2.38
N LYS A 258 26.59 22.92 2.85
CA LYS A 258 27.85 23.22 2.17
C LYS A 258 27.89 22.61 0.76
N ILE A 259 27.49 21.35 0.62
CA ILE A 259 27.40 20.65 -0.67
C ILE A 259 26.37 21.35 -1.58
N LEU A 260 25.20 21.69 -1.03
CA LEU A 260 24.12 22.35 -1.76
C LEU A 260 24.50 23.74 -2.31
N ASN A 261 25.30 24.49 -1.55
CA ASN A 261 25.72 25.85 -1.88
C ASN A 261 27.04 25.90 -2.66
N GLY A 262 27.70 24.76 -2.91
CA GLY A 262 28.98 24.73 -3.63
C GLY A 262 30.16 25.29 -2.83
N ALA A 263 30.16 25.10 -1.50
CA ALA A 263 31.25 25.52 -0.63
C ALA A 263 32.59 24.86 -1.02
N PRO A 264 33.75 25.42 -0.61
CA PRO A 264 35.02 24.73 -0.73
C PRO A 264 34.96 23.38 -0.02
N ARG A 265 35.61 22.36 -0.60
CA ARG A 265 35.68 21.04 0.01
C ARG A 265 36.52 21.11 1.29
N ASP A 266 35.96 20.61 2.38
CA ASP A 266 36.73 20.38 3.61
C ASP A 266 37.59 19.11 3.41
N SER A 267 38.85 19.11 3.87
CA SER A 267 39.65 17.89 3.93
C SER A 267 38.98 16.93 4.92
N SER A 268 38.36 15.88 4.36
CA SER A 268 37.55 14.89 5.08
C SER A 268 38.21 14.42 6.39
N ARG A 269 37.67 14.84 7.53
CA ARG A 269 37.89 14.16 8.82
C ARG A 269 36.79 13.12 8.96
N VAL A 270 37.08 11.87 8.59
CA VAL A 270 36.26 10.75 9.07
C VAL A 270 36.38 10.77 10.59
N ARG A 271 35.25 10.91 11.31
CA ARG A 271 35.28 10.84 12.78
C ARG A 271 35.70 9.41 13.15
N SER A 272 36.69 9.25 14.02
CA SER A 272 37.13 7.94 14.53
C SER A 272 36.07 7.24 15.38
N ASP A 273 35.18 8.03 15.98
CA ASP A 273 34.27 7.63 17.03
C ASP A 273 33.11 6.71 16.54
N PRO A 274 32.40 6.99 15.42
CA PRO A 274 31.33 6.10 14.93
C PRO A 274 31.83 4.76 14.39
N VAL A 275 33.11 4.68 14.01
CA VAL A 275 33.72 3.41 13.59
C VAL A 275 33.83 2.47 14.79
N ALA A 276 34.37 2.95 15.92
CA ALA A 276 34.50 2.14 17.13
C ALA A 276 33.15 1.67 17.70
N GLU A 277 32.12 2.51 17.62
CA GLU A 277 30.75 2.15 18.04
C GLU A 277 30.15 1.06 17.15
N PHE A 278 30.30 1.16 15.83
CA PHE A 278 29.86 0.12 14.89
C PHE A 278 30.61 -1.21 15.11
N GLU A 279 31.91 -1.16 15.42
CA GLU A 279 32.70 -2.35 15.77
C GLU A 279 32.17 -3.05 17.03
N SER A 280 31.67 -2.29 18.00
CA SER A 280 31.08 -2.85 19.24
C SER A 280 29.71 -3.48 19.01
N LEU A 281 28.90 -2.93 18.10
CA LEU A 281 27.55 -3.41 17.79
C LEU A 281 27.56 -4.66 16.87
N MET A 282 28.61 -4.80 16.05
CA MET A 282 28.74 -5.84 15.03
C MET A 282 30.19 -6.40 14.96
N PRO A 283 30.67 -7.11 16.01
CA PRO A 283 32.06 -7.54 16.13
C PRO A 283 32.52 -8.50 15.01
N ASP A 284 31.63 -9.33 14.47
CA ASP A 284 31.95 -10.26 13.38
C ASP A 284 32.01 -9.58 11.98
N LYS A 285 31.64 -8.30 11.86
CA LYS A 285 31.50 -7.57 10.59
C LYS A 285 32.44 -6.37 10.43
N SER A 286 33.14 -5.99 11.50
CA SER A 286 34.05 -4.85 11.61
C SER A 286 35.29 -4.94 10.72
N HIS A 287 35.88 -6.12 10.61
CA HIS A 287 37.20 -6.29 9.98
C HIS A 287 37.27 -5.94 8.48
N PHE A 288 36.15 -6.02 7.75
CA PHE A 288 36.10 -5.71 6.31
C PHE A 288 35.90 -4.21 6.03
N LEU A 289 35.13 -3.52 6.88
CA LEU A 289 34.69 -2.14 6.65
C LEU A 289 35.67 -1.11 7.23
N THR A 290 36.21 -1.38 8.43
CA THR A 290 37.13 -0.47 9.11
C THR A 290 38.43 -0.29 8.31
N ARG A 291 38.93 -1.35 7.66
CA ARG A 291 40.18 -1.32 6.89
C ARG A 291 40.05 -0.57 5.56
N ALA A 292 38.91 -0.69 4.88
CA ALA A 292 38.61 0.04 3.64
C ALA A 292 38.47 1.56 3.87
N LEU A 293 37.88 1.94 5.01
CA LEU A 293 37.72 3.35 5.40
C LEU A 293 39.01 3.98 5.93
N LEU A 294 39.77 3.26 6.77
CA LEU A 294 41.07 3.73 7.28
C LEU A 294 42.11 3.93 6.15
N HIS A 295 42.06 3.11 5.09
CA HIS A 295 42.97 3.28 3.95
C HIS A 295 42.65 4.51 3.08
N ARG A 296 41.38 4.94 2.99
CA ARG A 296 41.00 6.17 2.26
C ARG A 296 41.39 7.45 2.99
N VAL A 297 41.55 7.41 4.31
CA VAL A 297 42.08 8.55 5.11
C VAL A 297 43.55 8.82 4.76
N SER A 298 44.28 7.82 4.28
CA SER A 298 45.73 7.90 3.99
C SER A 298 46.09 8.29 2.55
N CYS A 299 45.13 8.39 1.61
CA CYS A 299 45.39 8.76 0.22
C CYS A 299 44.90 10.20 -0.07
N PRO A 300 45.77 11.22 -0.07
CA PRO A 300 45.32 12.62 -0.14
C PRO A 300 44.87 13.09 -1.53
N VAL A 301 45.04 12.28 -2.58
CA VAL A 301 44.72 12.69 -3.95
C VAL A 301 44.28 11.43 -4.71
N SER A 302 42.99 11.31 -5.03
CA SER A 302 42.58 10.35 -6.06
C SER A 302 43.32 10.73 -7.34
N PRO A 303 43.87 9.78 -8.13
CA PRO A 303 44.54 10.12 -9.37
C PRO A 303 43.61 10.99 -10.23
N PRO A 304 44.12 12.09 -10.81
CA PRO A 304 43.30 13.03 -11.55
C PRO A 304 42.59 12.31 -12.70
N CYS A 305 41.27 12.46 -12.79
CA CYS A 305 40.51 11.90 -13.90
C CYS A 305 40.89 12.63 -15.19
N THR A 306 41.24 11.86 -16.23
CA THR A 306 41.59 12.36 -17.56
C THR A 306 40.39 12.94 -18.31
N LYS A 307 39.17 12.54 -17.95
CA LYS A 307 37.92 12.89 -18.66
C LYS A 307 37.11 14.00 -18.01
N VAL A 308 37.23 14.18 -16.69
CA VAL A 308 36.42 15.14 -15.93
C VAL A 308 37.32 15.92 -14.99
N LEU A 309 37.46 17.21 -15.28
CA LEU A 309 38.12 18.17 -14.39
C LEU A 309 37.08 18.73 -13.41
N GLU A 310 37.32 18.55 -12.12
CA GLU A 310 36.49 19.11 -11.07
C GLU A 310 37.32 20.04 -10.19
N GLY A 311 36.79 21.24 -9.89
CA GLY A 311 37.48 22.24 -9.08
C GLY A 311 37.54 21.90 -7.59
N PRO A 312 38.14 22.80 -6.76
CA PRO A 312 38.25 22.61 -5.31
C PRO A 312 36.91 22.76 -4.56
N GLN A 313 35.87 23.25 -5.22
CA GLN A 313 34.52 23.39 -4.67
C GLN A 313 33.66 22.17 -4.97
N TYR A 314 32.61 21.95 -4.16
CA TYR A 314 31.62 20.91 -4.46
C TYR A 314 30.90 21.21 -5.78
N ASN A 315 30.85 20.22 -6.69
CA ASN A 315 30.08 20.34 -7.92
C ASN A 315 28.58 20.22 -7.62
N VAL A 316 27.90 21.37 -7.53
CA VAL A 316 26.46 21.47 -7.25
C VAL A 316 25.63 20.73 -8.30
N SER A 317 26.07 20.66 -9.57
CA SER A 317 25.31 19.96 -10.62
C SER A 317 25.30 18.44 -10.48
N VAL A 318 26.22 17.86 -9.69
CA VAL A 318 26.30 16.42 -9.43
C VAL A 318 25.75 16.08 -8.06
N SER A 319 26.22 16.80 -7.04
CA SER A 319 25.92 16.50 -5.63
C SER A 319 24.76 17.29 -5.04
N GLY A 320 24.33 18.37 -5.70
CA GLY A 320 23.18 19.18 -5.31
C GLY A 320 21.86 18.40 -5.21
N PRO A 321 21.43 17.60 -6.20
CA PRO A 321 20.14 16.89 -6.12
C PRO A 321 20.13 15.83 -5.01
N GLY A 322 21.27 15.15 -4.78
CA GLY A 322 21.44 14.24 -3.65
C GLY A 322 21.30 14.94 -2.30
N ALA A 323 21.95 16.10 -2.12
CA ALA A 323 21.85 16.88 -0.89
C ALA A 323 20.44 17.43 -0.63
N ILE A 324 19.75 17.89 -1.69
CA ILE A 324 18.35 18.35 -1.62
C ILE A 324 17.45 17.21 -1.14
N MET A 325 17.56 16.03 -1.75
CA MET A 325 16.79 14.84 -1.39
C MET A 325 17.09 14.38 0.04
N ALA A 326 18.36 14.36 0.44
CA ALA A 326 18.77 13.98 1.80
C ALA A 326 18.13 14.88 2.86
N LEU A 327 18.28 16.20 2.72
CA LEU A 327 17.69 17.18 3.63
C LEU A 327 16.16 17.10 3.65
N GLY A 328 15.54 16.97 2.48
CA GLY A 328 14.09 16.90 2.36
C GLY A 328 13.48 15.64 3.01
N LEU A 329 14.12 14.48 2.84
CA LEU A 329 13.67 13.22 3.45
C LEU A 329 13.99 13.15 4.96
N MET A 330 15.12 13.69 5.39
CA MET A 330 15.49 13.79 6.81
C MET A 330 14.48 14.60 7.62
N TYR A 331 13.99 15.71 7.04
CA TYR A 331 13.06 16.65 7.66
C TYR A 331 11.59 16.47 7.23
N ILE A 332 11.26 15.38 6.53
CA ILE A 332 9.92 15.17 6.00
C ILE A 332 8.87 15.17 7.13
N LYS A 333 7.79 15.93 6.96
CA LYS A 333 6.70 16.11 7.96
C LYS A 333 7.14 16.58 9.36
N THR A 334 8.32 17.16 9.51
CA THR A 334 8.78 17.69 10.81
C THR A 334 8.28 19.10 11.10
N ASN A 335 7.76 19.82 10.09
CA ASN A 335 7.34 21.22 10.16
C ASN A 335 8.42 22.21 10.66
N ASP A 336 9.70 21.89 10.46
CA ASP A 336 10.77 22.83 10.76
C ASP A 336 10.86 23.95 9.71
N ALA A 337 10.39 25.14 10.09
CA ALA A 337 10.39 26.33 9.25
C ALA A 337 11.81 26.82 8.90
N LEU A 338 12.79 26.62 9.78
CA LEU A 338 14.16 27.09 9.54
C LEU A 338 14.78 26.29 8.39
N MET A 339 14.73 24.95 8.48
CA MET A 339 15.27 24.09 7.43
C MET A 339 14.47 24.19 6.13
N ALA A 340 13.14 24.31 6.19
CA ALA A 340 12.33 24.58 5.01
C ALA A 340 12.74 25.88 4.30
N SER A 341 13.03 26.95 5.05
CA SER A 341 13.47 28.23 4.48
C SER A 341 14.86 28.17 3.83
N ARG A 342 15.78 27.34 4.38
CA ARG A 342 17.12 27.12 3.83
C ARG A 342 17.09 26.25 2.57
N LEU A 343 16.18 25.26 2.53
CA LEU A 343 16.02 24.38 1.38
C LEU A 343 15.28 25.06 0.22
N ALA A 344 14.32 25.95 0.52
CA ALA A 344 13.52 26.64 -0.47
C ALA A 344 14.40 27.38 -1.52
N PRO A 345 13.90 27.56 -2.75
CA PRO A 345 14.61 28.35 -3.75
C PRO A 345 14.90 29.78 -3.25
N PRO A 346 16.06 30.37 -3.62
CA PRO A 346 16.40 31.73 -3.21
C PRO A 346 15.32 32.74 -3.61
N ARG A 347 14.99 33.67 -2.71
CA ARG A 347 13.97 34.71 -2.96
C ARG A 347 14.49 35.85 -3.85
N THR A 348 15.80 36.02 -3.94
CA THR A 348 16.47 37.06 -4.73
C THR A 348 16.62 36.63 -6.19
N VAL A 349 16.44 37.56 -7.13
CA VAL A 349 16.57 37.29 -8.58
C VAL A 349 17.94 36.70 -8.93
N VAL A 350 19.03 37.32 -8.45
CA VAL A 350 20.41 36.84 -8.68
C VAL A 350 20.62 35.44 -8.12
N GLY A 351 20.12 35.18 -6.91
CA GLY A 351 20.19 33.85 -6.31
C GLY A 351 19.39 32.80 -7.09
N THR A 352 18.21 33.14 -7.61
CA THR A 352 17.42 32.24 -8.45
C THR A 352 18.10 31.97 -9.79
N GLU A 353 18.79 32.95 -10.37
CA GLU A 353 19.57 32.80 -11.61
C GLU A 353 20.74 31.81 -11.44
N GLY A 354 21.38 31.79 -10.28
CA GLY A 354 22.46 30.85 -9.97
C GLY A 354 22.02 29.39 -9.72
N VAL A 355 20.72 29.10 -9.73
CA VAL A 355 20.18 27.77 -9.42
C VAL A 355 19.57 27.11 -10.66
N PHE A 356 19.95 25.86 -10.90
CA PHE A 356 19.40 25.04 -11.97
C PHE A 356 17.87 24.85 -11.83
N PRO A 357 17.10 24.82 -12.94
CA PRO A 357 15.64 24.65 -12.90
C PRO A 357 15.22 23.36 -12.20
N GLU A 358 15.95 22.27 -12.41
CA GLU A 358 15.71 20.98 -11.75
C GLU A 358 15.88 21.08 -10.22
N HIS A 359 16.87 21.84 -9.75
CA HIS A 359 17.05 22.10 -8.32
C HIS A 359 15.92 22.98 -7.79
N CYS A 360 15.47 24.00 -8.53
CA CYS A 360 14.30 24.80 -8.14
C CYS A 360 13.04 23.93 -7.97
N HIS A 361 12.86 22.95 -8.85
CA HIS A 361 11.77 21.98 -8.77
C HIS A 361 11.85 21.16 -7.48
N LEU A 362 12.98 20.49 -7.24
CA LEU A 362 13.19 19.64 -6.07
C LEU A 362 13.12 20.42 -4.76
N ARG A 363 13.77 21.59 -4.70
CA ARG A 363 13.77 22.48 -3.53
C ARG A 363 12.35 22.94 -3.18
N SER A 364 11.55 23.34 -4.17
CA SER A 364 10.16 23.76 -3.93
C SER A 364 9.30 22.59 -3.44
N CYS A 365 9.46 21.41 -4.05
CA CYS A 365 8.72 20.21 -3.67
C CYS A 365 9.05 19.78 -2.22
N LEU A 366 10.33 19.62 -1.90
CA LEU A 366 10.77 19.10 -0.61
C LEU A 366 10.61 20.13 0.52
N ALA A 367 10.84 21.42 0.27
CA ALA A 367 10.54 22.46 1.26
C ALA A 367 9.05 22.46 1.64
N ALA A 368 8.17 22.23 0.67
CA ALA A 368 6.75 22.06 0.95
C ALA A 368 6.51 20.76 1.76
N LEU A 369 7.11 19.62 1.39
CA LEU A 369 6.96 18.34 2.11
C LEU A 369 7.47 18.36 3.56
N ILE A 370 8.45 19.22 3.88
CA ILE A 370 8.86 19.49 5.27
C ILE A 370 7.72 20.19 6.03
N MET A 371 7.12 21.22 5.42
CA MET A 371 5.97 21.98 5.96
C MET A 371 4.63 21.34 5.60
N TRP A 372 4.47 20.06 5.96
CA TRP A 372 3.35 19.21 5.54
C TRP A 372 1.97 19.78 5.87
N ASP A 373 1.82 20.40 7.05
CA ASP A 373 0.52 20.89 7.53
C ASP A 373 0.10 22.22 6.89
N ASN A 374 1.06 22.98 6.35
CA ASN A 374 0.78 24.27 5.70
C ASN A 374 0.19 24.12 4.29
N MET A 375 0.19 22.91 3.72
CA MET A 375 -0.24 22.68 2.34
C MET A 375 -1.77 22.80 2.17
N LYS A 376 -2.20 23.81 1.41
CA LYS A 376 -3.62 24.02 1.08
C LYS A 376 -3.83 23.95 -0.44
N PRO A 377 -4.93 23.33 -0.92
CA PRO A 377 -5.24 23.22 -2.34
C PRO A 377 -5.86 24.53 -2.86
N THR A 378 -5.15 25.64 -2.70
CA THR A 378 -5.55 26.97 -3.17
C THR A 378 -4.49 27.56 -4.10
N SER A 379 -4.93 28.39 -5.06
CA SER A 379 -4.02 29.11 -5.96
C SER A 379 -3.14 30.10 -5.20
N GLU A 380 -3.69 30.73 -4.16
CA GLU A 380 -2.97 31.64 -3.27
C GLU A 380 -1.77 30.95 -2.61
N TRP A 381 -1.96 29.72 -2.10
CA TRP A 381 -0.87 28.94 -1.52
C TRP A 381 0.20 28.62 -2.56
N LEU A 382 -0.21 28.18 -3.76
CA LEU A 382 0.71 27.85 -4.84
C LEU A 382 1.61 29.04 -5.22
N PHE A 383 1.02 30.24 -5.36
CA PHE A 383 1.78 31.45 -5.68
C PHE A 383 2.58 31.98 -4.50
N SER A 384 2.20 31.70 -3.26
CA SER A 384 2.95 32.10 -2.07
C SER A 384 4.33 31.43 -1.98
N ASN A 385 4.45 30.22 -2.53
CA ASN A 385 5.72 29.47 -2.58
C ASN A 385 6.70 30.03 -3.61
N VAL A 386 6.22 30.84 -4.57
CA VAL A 386 7.06 31.50 -5.57
C VAL A 386 7.45 32.90 -5.10
N SER A 387 8.72 33.28 -5.28
CA SER A 387 9.15 34.64 -4.92
C SER A 387 8.38 35.68 -5.73
N LYS A 388 7.73 36.63 -5.02
CA LYS A 388 7.00 37.75 -5.64
C LYS A 388 7.88 38.54 -6.64
N ARG A 389 9.18 38.68 -6.35
CA ARG A 389 10.13 39.38 -7.23
C ARG A 389 10.32 38.65 -8.56
N VAL A 390 10.50 37.33 -8.52
CA VAL A 390 10.62 36.49 -9.72
C VAL A 390 9.30 36.49 -10.49
N LEU A 391 8.16 36.40 -9.79
CA LEU A 391 6.85 36.43 -10.42
C LEU A 391 6.58 37.75 -11.16
N ASN A 392 6.97 38.89 -10.57
CA ASN A 392 6.82 40.20 -11.22
C ASN A 392 7.67 40.32 -12.48
N VAL A 393 8.93 39.87 -12.43
CA VAL A 393 9.84 39.85 -13.60
C VAL A 393 9.27 38.97 -14.73
N VAL A 394 8.64 37.85 -14.38
CA VAL A 394 8.06 36.92 -15.36
C VAL A 394 6.75 37.44 -15.96
N LYS A 395 5.90 38.11 -15.16
CA LYS A 395 4.63 38.71 -15.63
C LYS A 395 4.83 39.96 -16.47
N ASN A 396 5.80 40.80 -16.10
CA ASN A 396 6.09 42.08 -16.77
C ASN A 396 7.51 42.05 -17.37
N PRO A 397 7.72 41.33 -18.49
CA PRO A 397 9.05 41.20 -19.09
C PRO A 397 9.58 42.53 -19.65
N GLU A 398 8.69 43.45 -20.06
CA GLU A 398 9.07 44.77 -20.59
C GLU A 398 9.67 45.67 -19.52
N GLU A 399 9.07 45.68 -18.31
CA GLU A 399 9.59 46.41 -17.15
C GLU A 399 10.93 45.83 -16.68
N ALA A 400 11.09 44.50 -16.74
CA ALA A 400 12.34 43.84 -16.39
C ALA A 400 13.48 44.20 -17.37
N LEU A 401 13.17 44.34 -18.66
CA LEU A 401 14.14 44.78 -19.67
C LEU A 401 14.54 46.24 -19.45
N ALA A 402 13.59 47.10 -19.06
CA ALA A 402 13.86 48.48 -18.66
C ALA A 402 14.73 48.58 -17.40
N ALA A 403 14.71 47.56 -16.54
CA ALA A 403 15.54 47.46 -15.34
C ALA A 403 16.96 46.87 -15.58
N ASN A 404 17.44 46.86 -16.83
CA ASN A 404 18.74 46.31 -17.25
C ASN A 404 18.93 44.80 -17.05
N ILE A 405 17.85 44.01 -16.98
CA ILE A 405 17.95 42.54 -16.97
C ILE A 405 17.97 42.04 -18.42
N SER A 406 18.95 41.21 -18.77
CA SER A 406 19.06 40.70 -20.14
C SER A 406 17.89 39.80 -20.52
N SER A 407 17.51 39.79 -21.80
CA SER A 407 16.41 38.94 -22.28
C SER A 407 16.66 37.45 -22.04
N ALA A 408 17.92 37.00 -22.01
CA ALA A 408 18.30 35.64 -21.70
C ALA A 408 18.05 35.29 -20.23
N GLN A 409 18.37 36.22 -19.32
CA GLN A 409 18.10 36.07 -17.88
C GLN A 409 16.61 35.98 -17.59
N VAL A 410 15.79 36.85 -18.19
CA VAL A 410 14.33 36.79 -18.03
C VAL A 410 13.78 35.43 -18.47
N LYS A 411 14.28 34.87 -19.59
CA LYS A 411 13.87 33.54 -20.08
C LYS A 411 14.25 32.42 -19.12
N TYR A 412 15.45 32.48 -18.51
CA TYR A 412 15.90 31.50 -17.53
C TYR A 412 15.10 31.59 -16.22
N LEU A 413 14.85 32.80 -15.73
CA LEU A 413 14.00 33.04 -14.55
C LEU A 413 12.56 32.55 -14.77
N ALA A 414 12.02 32.71 -15.98
CA ALA A 414 10.73 32.16 -16.36
C ALA A 414 10.72 30.62 -16.32
N MET A 415 11.81 29.97 -16.74
CA MET A 415 11.98 28.52 -16.61
C MET A 415 12.02 28.10 -15.13
N ASN A 416 12.81 28.78 -14.30
CA ASN A 416 12.87 28.52 -12.86
C ASN A 416 11.50 28.70 -12.19
N CYS A 417 10.76 29.74 -12.54
CA CYS A 417 9.39 29.97 -12.05
C CYS A 417 8.45 28.79 -12.36
N GLY A 418 8.46 28.30 -13.61
CA GLY A 418 7.65 27.14 -14.00
C GLY A 418 8.02 25.87 -13.23
N HIS A 419 9.32 25.63 -13.01
CA HIS A 419 9.80 24.50 -12.20
C HIS A 419 9.42 24.62 -10.72
N MET A 420 9.42 25.83 -10.14
CA MET A 420 8.97 26.04 -8.76
C MET A 420 7.47 25.75 -8.58
N LEU A 421 6.65 26.17 -9.55
CA LEU A 421 5.21 25.86 -9.57
C LEU A 421 4.98 24.35 -9.69
N ALA A 422 5.66 23.69 -10.63
CA ALA A 422 5.53 22.25 -10.83
C ALA A 422 5.97 21.43 -9.60
N GLY A 423 7.05 21.84 -8.92
CA GLY A 423 7.50 21.21 -7.69
C GLY A 423 6.48 21.35 -6.54
N SER A 424 5.86 22.53 -6.41
CA SER A 424 4.80 22.76 -5.42
C SER A 424 3.54 21.94 -5.73
N VAL A 425 3.19 21.79 -7.02
CA VAL A 425 2.09 20.93 -7.49
C VAL A 425 2.36 19.46 -7.19
N LEU A 426 3.59 18.99 -7.42
CA LEU A 426 3.99 17.61 -7.11
C LEU A 426 3.86 17.31 -5.60
N ALA A 427 4.32 18.22 -4.75
CA ALA A 427 4.18 18.12 -3.30
C ALA A 427 2.70 18.06 -2.87
N LEU A 428 1.85 18.91 -3.46
CA LEU A 428 0.40 18.89 -3.24
C LEU A 428 -0.20 17.53 -3.64
N GLY A 429 0.25 16.96 -4.77
CA GLY A 429 -0.14 15.64 -5.22
C GLY A 429 0.20 14.52 -4.22
N MET A 430 1.38 14.59 -3.60
CA MET A 430 1.81 13.64 -2.56
C MET A 430 1.05 13.82 -1.24
N ARG A 431 0.74 15.06 -0.83
CA ARG A 431 -0.07 15.35 0.37
C ARG A 431 -1.49 14.82 0.28
N TYR A 432 -2.10 14.96 -0.89
CA TYR A 432 -3.48 14.57 -1.16
C TYR A 432 -3.56 13.23 -1.90
N ALA A 433 -2.52 12.41 -1.86
CA ALA A 433 -2.47 11.11 -2.53
C ALA A 433 -3.63 10.21 -2.08
N GLY A 434 -4.43 9.73 -3.03
CA GLY A 434 -5.59 8.88 -2.76
C GLY A 434 -6.68 9.50 -1.87
N SER A 435 -6.73 10.83 -1.76
CA SER A 435 -7.76 11.57 -1.00
C SER A 435 -9.01 11.90 -1.82
N MET A 436 -8.91 11.84 -3.16
CA MET A 436 -10.03 12.09 -4.09
C MET A 436 -10.61 13.51 -3.98
N SER A 437 -9.79 14.47 -3.53
CA SER A 437 -10.20 15.87 -3.39
C SER A 437 -10.42 16.56 -4.74
N ALA A 438 -11.66 16.97 -4.98
CA ALA A 438 -12.07 17.71 -6.17
C ALA A 438 -11.38 19.08 -6.31
N LEU A 439 -11.19 19.79 -5.19
CA LEU A 439 -10.54 21.10 -5.17
C LEU A 439 -9.10 21.00 -5.67
N CYS A 440 -8.36 20.03 -5.12
CA CYS A 440 -6.98 19.76 -5.51
C CYS A 440 -6.89 19.35 -6.99
N ARG A 441 -7.76 18.45 -7.45
CA ARG A 441 -7.84 18.05 -8.87
C ARG A 441 -8.04 19.26 -9.79
N ASN A 442 -8.98 20.14 -9.47
CA ASN A 442 -9.31 21.29 -10.33
C ASN A 442 -8.13 22.29 -10.39
N LEU A 443 -7.44 22.52 -9.28
CA LEU A 443 -6.23 23.35 -9.22
C LEU A 443 -5.13 22.78 -10.14
N ILE A 444 -4.80 21.49 -9.97
CA ILE A 444 -3.75 20.81 -10.75
C ILE A 444 -4.12 20.77 -12.24
N LEU A 445 -5.40 20.55 -12.58
CA LEU A 445 -5.88 20.62 -13.95
C LEU A 445 -5.71 22.02 -14.55
N GLY A 446 -5.91 23.08 -13.77
CA GLY A 446 -5.65 24.46 -14.19
C GLY A 446 -4.19 24.67 -14.58
N GLU A 447 -3.25 24.24 -13.74
CA GLU A 447 -1.81 24.32 -14.00
C GLU A 447 -1.41 23.48 -15.22
N LEU A 448 -1.87 22.23 -15.28
CA LEU A 448 -1.56 21.31 -16.37
C LEU A 448 -2.05 21.84 -17.72
N ASN A 449 -3.29 22.34 -17.78
CA ASN A 449 -3.83 22.94 -19.00
C ASN A 449 -3.03 24.20 -19.40
N GLY A 450 -2.57 25.00 -18.44
CA GLY A 450 -1.67 26.12 -18.70
C GLY A 450 -0.40 25.69 -19.45
N PHE A 451 0.32 24.69 -18.92
CA PHE A 451 1.53 24.16 -19.56
C PHE A 451 1.25 23.54 -20.93
N VAL A 452 0.17 22.76 -21.07
CA VAL A 452 -0.22 22.12 -22.34
C VAL A 452 -0.59 23.16 -23.40
N SER A 453 -1.22 24.27 -23.01
CA SER A 453 -1.53 25.40 -23.90
C SER A 453 -0.31 26.27 -24.23
N GLY A 454 0.89 25.93 -23.75
CA GLY A 454 2.12 26.68 -24.01
C GLY A 454 2.24 27.96 -23.19
N LYS A 455 1.61 28.01 -22.00
CA LYS A 455 1.76 29.05 -20.99
C LYS A 455 2.49 28.50 -19.76
N ILE A 456 3.14 29.35 -18.98
CA ILE A 456 3.83 28.94 -17.75
C ILE A 456 2.79 28.73 -16.64
N GLY A 457 2.24 27.51 -16.54
CA GLY A 457 1.18 27.18 -15.60
C GLY A 457 -0.02 28.14 -15.69
N SER A 458 -0.61 28.49 -14.55
CA SER A 458 -1.70 29.47 -14.45
C SER A 458 -1.25 30.94 -14.48
N THR A 459 0.05 31.24 -14.60
CA THR A 459 0.54 32.64 -14.63
C THR A 459 0.07 33.43 -15.85
N GLY A 460 -0.33 32.74 -16.92
CA GLY A 460 -0.80 33.34 -18.17
C GLY A 460 0.31 33.70 -19.17
N VAL A 461 1.57 33.67 -18.76
CA VAL A 461 2.73 34.06 -19.58
C VAL A 461 3.03 33.02 -20.65
N LEU A 462 3.18 33.45 -21.90
CA LEU A 462 3.45 32.57 -23.04
C LEU A 462 4.90 32.06 -23.05
N MET A 463 5.08 30.76 -23.33
CA MET A 463 6.40 30.18 -23.53
C MET A 463 7.01 30.63 -24.86
N ASN A 464 8.31 30.92 -24.84
CA ASN A 464 9.06 31.32 -26.03
C ASN A 464 9.23 30.14 -27.01
N GLN A 465 9.47 30.45 -28.29
CA GLN A 465 9.70 29.44 -29.32
C GLN A 465 10.87 28.50 -28.98
N VAL A 466 11.99 29.04 -28.47
CA VAL A 466 13.15 28.25 -28.05
C VAL A 466 12.80 27.30 -26.91
N GLN A 467 12.03 27.76 -25.91
CA GLN A 467 11.60 26.93 -24.78
C GLN A 467 10.65 25.81 -25.21
N LYS A 468 9.80 26.08 -26.21
CA LYS A 468 8.94 25.08 -26.84
C LYS A 468 9.74 24.07 -27.66
N ALA A 469 10.74 24.51 -28.42
CA ALA A 469 11.57 23.66 -29.24
C ALA A 469 12.51 22.75 -28.41
N THR A 470 13.01 23.26 -27.28
CA THR A 470 13.90 22.53 -26.36
C THR A 470 13.16 21.69 -25.33
N ASN A 471 11.82 21.67 -25.36
CA ASN A 471 10.99 20.96 -24.37
C ASN A 471 11.33 21.31 -22.91
N ALA A 472 11.68 22.57 -22.65
CA ALA A 472 12.17 23.01 -21.34
C ALA A 472 11.20 22.74 -20.18
N PHE A 473 9.88 22.72 -20.44
CA PHE A 473 8.83 22.51 -19.44
C PHE A 473 8.29 21.07 -19.43
N GLU A 474 8.96 20.13 -20.08
CA GLU A 474 8.52 18.75 -20.20
C GLU A 474 8.41 18.05 -18.82
N SER A 475 9.42 18.23 -17.97
CA SER A 475 9.40 17.77 -16.57
C SER A 475 8.25 18.40 -15.76
N CYS A 476 7.89 19.65 -16.04
CA CYS A 476 6.77 20.32 -15.38
C CYS A 476 5.43 19.69 -15.77
N VAL A 477 5.21 19.41 -17.06
CA VAL A 477 4.02 18.71 -17.56
C VAL A 477 3.92 17.31 -16.93
N ALA A 478 5.02 16.57 -16.92
CA ALA A 478 5.10 15.23 -16.33
C ALA A 478 4.73 15.24 -14.83
N SER A 479 5.26 16.20 -14.07
CA SER A 479 5.02 16.31 -12.62
C SER A 479 3.57 16.71 -12.32
N CYS A 480 2.99 17.63 -13.08
CA CYS A 480 1.56 17.97 -12.97
C CYS A 480 0.66 16.78 -13.35
N ALA A 481 1.00 16.03 -14.40
CA ALA A 481 0.26 14.84 -14.80
C ALA A 481 0.28 13.76 -13.71
N ILE A 482 1.43 13.52 -13.08
CA ILE A 482 1.56 12.58 -11.97
C ILE A 482 0.84 13.07 -10.73
N ALA A 483 0.97 14.34 -10.36
CA ALA A 483 0.26 14.91 -9.23
C ALA A 483 -1.26 14.71 -9.36
N LEU A 484 -1.81 14.87 -10.57
CA LEU A 484 -3.20 14.60 -10.87
C LEU A 484 -3.55 13.11 -10.65
N GLY A 485 -2.70 12.21 -11.13
CA GLY A 485 -2.85 10.76 -10.92
C GLY A 485 -2.72 10.34 -9.45
N LEU A 486 -1.86 11.00 -8.67
CA LEU A 486 -1.70 10.74 -7.23
C LEU A 486 -2.96 11.10 -6.45
N VAL A 487 -3.53 12.28 -6.69
CA VAL A 487 -4.73 12.76 -5.98
C VAL A 487 -5.96 11.88 -6.27
N MET A 488 -6.13 11.53 -7.54
CA MET A 488 -7.25 10.73 -8.04
C MET A 488 -6.88 9.24 -8.19
N ALA A 489 -5.94 8.74 -7.38
CA ALA A 489 -5.46 7.38 -7.47
C ALA A 489 -6.58 6.36 -7.20
N GLY A 490 -6.82 5.48 -8.17
CA GLY A 490 -7.82 4.40 -8.13
C GLY A 490 -9.25 4.80 -8.55
N THR A 491 -9.58 6.08 -8.67
CA THR A 491 -10.98 6.51 -8.92
C THR A 491 -11.42 6.45 -10.38
N GLY A 492 -10.48 6.46 -11.32
CA GLY A 492 -10.79 6.50 -12.75
C GLY A 492 -11.45 7.80 -13.24
N ASP A 493 -11.13 8.94 -12.62
CA ASP A 493 -11.73 10.24 -12.96
C ASP A 493 -11.64 10.60 -14.47
N SER A 494 -12.80 10.81 -15.08
CA SER A 494 -12.92 11.03 -16.53
C SER A 494 -12.34 12.38 -16.99
N ALA A 495 -12.44 13.42 -16.17
CA ALA A 495 -11.91 14.75 -16.47
C ALA A 495 -10.38 14.70 -16.56
N SER A 496 -9.75 14.04 -15.60
CA SER A 496 -8.31 13.80 -15.56
C SER A 496 -7.85 12.95 -16.75
N LEU A 497 -8.54 11.84 -17.02
CA LEU A 497 -8.22 10.95 -18.13
C LEU A 497 -8.28 11.65 -19.50
N ARG A 498 -9.25 12.55 -19.71
CA ARG A 498 -9.42 13.29 -20.97
C ARG A 498 -8.18 14.12 -21.31
N VAL A 499 -7.61 14.80 -20.31
CA VAL A 499 -6.40 15.63 -20.48
C VAL A 499 -5.17 14.75 -20.69
N LEU A 500 -5.00 13.70 -19.87
CA LEU A 500 -3.86 12.77 -20.02
C LEU A 500 -3.84 12.08 -21.39
N ARG A 501 -5.01 11.65 -21.90
CA ARG A 501 -5.14 11.08 -23.26
C ARG A 501 -4.78 12.08 -24.36
N ARG A 502 -5.09 13.37 -24.17
CA ARG A 502 -4.71 14.42 -25.13
C ARG A 502 -3.19 14.56 -25.21
N ILE A 503 -2.49 14.51 -24.07
CA ILE A 503 -1.03 14.58 -24.02
C ILE A 503 -0.42 13.32 -24.65
N LEU A 504 -0.97 12.14 -24.34
CA LEU A 504 -0.47 10.87 -24.86
C LEU A 504 -0.54 10.76 -26.39
N LYS A 505 -1.56 11.37 -27.02
CA LYS A 505 -1.75 11.37 -28.48
C LYS A 505 -0.93 12.44 -29.21
N LYS A 506 -0.23 13.31 -28.49
CA LYS A 506 0.55 14.39 -29.11
C LYS A 506 1.78 13.81 -29.83
N PRO A 507 2.05 14.20 -31.08
CA PRO A 507 3.27 13.78 -31.78
C PRO A 507 4.51 14.49 -31.22
N ASN A 508 5.70 13.92 -31.43
CA ASN A 508 7.00 14.48 -31.03
C ASN A 508 7.16 14.68 -29.52
N VAL A 509 6.80 13.66 -28.74
CA VAL A 509 6.92 13.61 -27.28
C VAL A 509 8.03 12.61 -26.95
N THR A 510 8.87 12.89 -25.93
CA THR A 510 10.00 12.01 -25.60
C THR A 510 9.53 10.73 -24.91
N TYR A 511 10.42 9.73 -24.80
CA TYR A 511 10.12 8.48 -24.10
C TYR A 511 9.70 8.74 -22.64
N GLY A 512 10.43 9.61 -21.94
CA GLY A 512 10.19 9.93 -20.53
C GLY A 512 8.83 10.57 -20.26
N THR A 513 8.33 11.43 -21.15
CA THR A 513 6.98 11.97 -21.03
C THR A 513 5.92 10.93 -21.25
N HIS A 514 6.07 10.10 -22.29
CA HIS A 514 5.15 8.97 -22.51
C HIS A 514 5.10 8.04 -21.29
N LEU A 515 6.25 7.76 -20.67
CA LEU A 515 6.35 7.00 -19.43
C LEU A 515 5.58 7.70 -18.30
N SER A 516 5.84 8.99 -18.04
CA SER A 516 5.19 9.75 -16.96
C SER A 516 3.67 9.84 -17.09
N VAL A 517 3.16 10.09 -18.31
CA VAL A 517 1.72 10.20 -18.59
C VAL A 517 1.06 8.82 -18.49
N SER A 518 1.75 7.77 -18.96
CA SER A 518 1.25 6.39 -18.82
C SER A 518 1.23 5.96 -17.34
N MET A 519 2.21 6.38 -16.55
CA MET A 519 2.20 6.18 -15.09
C MET A 519 1.04 6.96 -14.44
N ALA A 520 0.81 8.22 -14.82
CA ALA A 520 -0.33 8.99 -14.33
C ALA A 520 -1.69 8.32 -14.64
N ILE A 521 -1.87 7.81 -15.86
CA ILE A 521 -3.06 7.01 -16.24
C ILE A 521 -3.13 5.72 -15.41
N GLY A 522 -1.99 5.06 -15.20
CA GLY A 522 -1.89 3.87 -14.38
C GLY A 522 -2.31 4.11 -12.93
N LEU A 523 -1.94 5.26 -12.35
CA LEU A 523 -2.34 5.68 -11.00
C LEU A 523 -3.84 5.92 -10.91
N LEU A 524 -4.46 6.58 -11.92
CA LEU A 524 -5.91 6.79 -11.95
C LEU A 524 -6.70 5.49 -11.84
N PHE A 525 -6.18 4.39 -12.40
CA PHE A 525 -6.79 3.06 -12.38
C PHE A 525 -5.95 2.05 -11.60
N LEU A 526 -5.35 2.48 -10.49
CA LEU A 526 -4.46 1.63 -9.69
C LEU A 526 -5.18 0.35 -9.24
N GLY A 527 -4.60 -0.80 -9.57
CA GLY A 527 -5.17 -2.11 -9.24
C GLY A 527 -6.59 -2.34 -9.77
N GLY A 528 -6.94 -1.76 -10.91
CA GLY A 528 -8.28 -1.84 -11.49
C GLY A 528 -9.33 -1.02 -10.74
N GLY A 529 -8.91 -0.15 -9.82
CA GLY A 529 -9.78 0.57 -8.90
C GLY A 529 -9.88 -0.06 -7.51
N ASN A 530 -9.17 -1.18 -7.27
CA ASN A 530 -9.17 -1.86 -5.97
C ASN A 530 -8.18 -1.23 -4.98
N LEU A 531 -7.16 -0.55 -5.50
CA LEU A 531 -6.03 -0.05 -4.75
C LEU A 531 -5.96 1.48 -4.87
N THR A 532 -5.39 2.09 -3.85
CA THR A 532 -5.10 3.52 -3.80
C THR A 532 -3.80 3.73 -3.03
N LEU A 533 -3.39 4.96 -2.77
CA LEU A 533 -2.07 5.28 -2.20
C LEU A 533 -2.18 5.74 -0.75
N SER A 534 -1.21 5.41 0.10
CA SER A 534 -1.13 5.98 1.45
C SER A 534 -0.22 7.19 1.55
N ASN A 535 -0.52 8.06 2.50
CA ASN A 535 0.30 9.22 2.81
C ASN A 535 1.34 8.98 3.90
N SER A 536 1.63 7.74 4.32
CA SER A 536 2.62 7.48 5.38
C SER A 536 3.98 8.10 5.04
N VAL A 537 4.80 8.47 6.03
CA VAL A 537 6.13 9.06 5.77
C VAL A 537 6.98 8.16 4.86
N SER A 538 6.91 6.86 5.14
CA SER A 538 7.54 5.78 4.37
C SER A 538 7.00 5.68 2.94
N SER A 539 5.69 5.84 2.75
CA SER A 539 5.02 5.84 1.45
C SER A 539 5.37 7.08 0.64
N VAL A 540 5.34 8.27 1.25
CA VAL A 540 5.70 9.54 0.59
C VAL A 540 7.15 9.53 0.15
N ALA A 541 8.08 8.99 0.96
CA ALA A 541 9.47 8.81 0.55
C ALA A 541 9.58 7.89 -0.67
N ALA A 542 8.88 6.75 -0.69
CA ALA A 542 8.86 5.85 -1.84
C ALA A 542 8.26 6.49 -3.09
N LEU A 543 7.18 7.29 -2.94
CA LEU A 543 6.57 8.06 -4.02
C LEU A 543 7.53 9.13 -4.57
N MET A 544 8.26 9.85 -3.72
CA MET A 544 9.24 10.84 -4.14
C MET A 544 10.38 10.19 -4.95
N ILE A 545 10.82 8.98 -4.58
CA ILE A 545 11.81 8.23 -5.36
C ILE A 545 11.21 7.76 -6.69
N ALA A 546 10.00 7.18 -6.66
CA ALA A 546 9.33 6.69 -7.87
C ALA A 546 9.01 7.81 -8.87
N PHE A 547 8.69 9.01 -8.39
CA PHE A 547 8.29 10.16 -9.19
C PHE A 547 9.33 11.28 -9.18
N TYR A 548 10.61 10.94 -9.03
CA TYR A 548 11.70 11.89 -9.16
C TYR A 548 11.60 12.66 -10.50
N PRO A 549 11.62 14.00 -10.50
CA PRO A 549 11.17 14.83 -11.64
C PRO A 549 12.13 14.89 -12.85
N CYS A 550 13.16 14.02 -12.91
CA CYS A 550 14.02 13.86 -14.09
C CYS A 550 13.64 12.58 -14.85
N TRP A 551 13.07 12.73 -16.04
CA TRP A 551 12.58 11.62 -16.87
C TRP A 551 13.61 11.18 -17.90
N PRO A 552 13.68 9.88 -18.25
CA PRO A 552 14.65 9.37 -19.21
C PRO A 552 14.38 9.93 -20.60
N ARG A 553 15.43 10.36 -21.31
CA ARG A 553 15.30 10.87 -22.68
C ARG A 553 15.04 9.75 -23.68
N ASP A 554 15.77 8.66 -23.50
CA ASP A 554 15.72 7.44 -24.30
C ASP A 554 15.32 6.23 -23.46
N PHE A 555 14.90 5.14 -24.10
CA PHE A 555 14.49 3.91 -23.41
C PHE A 555 15.63 3.23 -22.62
N ASN A 556 16.90 3.51 -22.93
CA ASN A 556 18.06 2.97 -22.19
C ASN A 556 18.78 4.02 -21.33
N ASP A 557 18.17 5.18 -21.11
CA ASP A 557 18.76 6.24 -20.30
C ASP A 557 18.55 5.99 -18.79
N ASN A 558 19.65 5.89 -18.04
CA ASN A 558 19.71 5.77 -16.58
C ASN A 558 20.74 6.74 -15.97
N ALA A 559 21.11 7.81 -16.67
CA ALA A 559 22.25 8.65 -16.26
C ALA A 559 22.02 9.36 -14.92
N ASP A 560 20.82 9.89 -14.73
CA ASP A 560 20.44 10.67 -13.55
C ASP A 560 19.59 9.87 -12.55
N HIS A 561 18.74 8.95 -13.02
CA HIS A 561 17.86 8.16 -12.17
C HIS A 561 17.57 6.78 -12.81
N LEU A 562 17.67 5.71 -12.03
CA LEU A 562 17.41 4.35 -12.51
C LEU A 562 15.92 4.16 -12.85
N GLN A 563 15.63 3.67 -14.05
CA GLN A 563 14.24 3.41 -14.46
C GLN A 563 13.54 2.35 -13.58
N LEU A 564 14.29 1.42 -12.99
CA LEU A 564 13.78 0.41 -12.06
C LEU A 564 12.99 1.01 -10.87
N LEU A 565 13.49 2.12 -10.33
CA LEU A 565 12.98 2.76 -9.13
C LEU A 565 11.58 3.37 -9.35
N ARG A 566 11.18 3.55 -10.62
CA ARG A 566 9.84 3.99 -11.00
C ARG A 566 8.74 3.06 -10.50
N HIS A 567 9.03 1.78 -10.19
CA HIS A 567 8.04 0.85 -9.63
C HIS A 567 7.92 0.90 -8.09
N LEU A 568 8.69 1.73 -7.39
CA LEU A 568 8.61 1.85 -5.93
C LEU A 568 7.27 2.42 -5.43
N TYR A 569 6.43 2.96 -6.31
CA TYR A 569 5.04 3.33 -5.96
C TYR A 569 4.24 2.16 -5.38
N VAL A 570 4.62 0.91 -5.68
CA VAL A 570 3.98 -0.30 -5.13
C VAL A 570 4.09 -0.33 -3.60
N LEU A 571 5.18 0.18 -3.02
CA LEU A 571 5.36 0.26 -1.57
C LEU A 571 4.40 1.24 -0.89
N ALA A 572 3.76 2.12 -1.66
CA ALA A 572 2.76 3.07 -1.19
C ALA A 572 1.32 2.62 -1.53
N ALA A 573 1.15 1.51 -2.25
CA ALA A 573 -0.16 1.03 -2.67
C ALA A 573 -0.84 0.24 -1.54
N GLU A 574 -2.09 0.57 -1.26
CA GLU A 574 -2.91 -0.05 -0.22
C GLU A 574 -4.31 -0.37 -0.75
N GLY A 575 -4.89 -1.48 -0.28
CA GLY A 575 -6.27 -1.84 -0.57
C GLY A 575 -7.22 -1.06 0.32
N ARG A 576 -8.02 -0.16 -0.27
CA ARG A 576 -9.08 0.59 0.43
C ARG A 576 -10.45 0.43 -0.23
N LEU A 577 -10.61 -0.52 -1.14
CA LEU A 577 -11.90 -0.77 -1.79
C LEU A 577 -12.86 -1.42 -0.81
N LEU A 578 -14.03 -0.81 -0.70
CA LEU A 578 -15.18 -1.32 0.02
C LEU A 578 -16.23 -1.81 -0.98
N GLU A 579 -16.53 -3.10 -0.92
CA GLU A 579 -17.58 -3.74 -1.68
C GLU A 579 -18.68 -4.22 -0.73
N THR A 580 -19.93 -4.02 -1.11
CA THR A 580 -21.07 -4.64 -0.43
C THR A 580 -21.57 -5.78 -1.28
N VAL A 581 -21.81 -6.92 -0.65
CA VAL A 581 -22.28 -8.14 -1.29
C VAL A 581 -23.59 -8.53 -0.63
N ASP A 582 -24.58 -8.89 -1.43
CA ASP A 582 -25.81 -9.45 -0.90
C ASP A 582 -25.53 -10.85 -0.32
N ALA A 583 -25.93 -11.08 0.93
CA ALA A 583 -25.67 -12.32 1.65
C ALA A 583 -26.38 -13.54 1.03
N GLU A 584 -27.52 -13.34 0.35
CA GLU A 584 -28.27 -14.44 -0.28
C GLU A 584 -27.69 -14.81 -1.65
N THR A 585 -27.51 -13.81 -2.51
CA THR A 585 -27.09 -14.03 -3.90
C THR A 585 -25.57 -14.10 -4.08
N ASN A 586 -24.80 -13.68 -3.07
CA ASN A 586 -23.35 -13.43 -3.17
C ASN A 586 -22.98 -12.50 -4.34
N GLN A 587 -23.90 -11.64 -4.79
CA GLN A 587 -23.65 -10.67 -5.85
C GLN A 587 -23.28 -9.30 -5.28
N PRO A 588 -22.39 -8.54 -5.95
CA PRO A 588 -22.06 -7.19 -5.53
C PRO A 588 -23.29 -6.30 -5.66
N LEU A 589 -23.63 -5.62 -4.57
CA LEU A 589 -24.82 -4.78 -4.46
C LEU A 589 -24.39 -3.33 -4.20
N PRO A 590 -24.77 -2.35 -5.03
CA PRO A 590 -24.46 -0.96 -4.75
C PRO A 590 -25.37 -0.39 -3.66
N LEU A 591 -24.78 0.08 -2.57
CA LEU A 591 -25.48 0.66 -1.43
C LEU A 591 -24.93 2.03 -1.06
N GLN A 592 -25.82 2.92 -0.63
CA GLN A 592 -25.41 4.20 -0.05
C GLN A 592 -24.91 4.00 1.38
N ILE A 593 -23.70 4.47 1.65
CA ILE A 593 -23.04 4.41 2.95
C ILE A 593 -22.70 5.82 3.43
N ARG A 594 -22.64 6.01 4.74
CA ARG A 594 -22.17 7.23 5.38
C ARG A 594 -20.87 6.92 6.10
N VAL A 595 -19.79 7.53 5.64
CA VAL A 595 -18.49 7.43 6.29
C VAL A 595 -18.28 8.66 7.16
N HIS A 596 -18.02 8.44 8.44
CA HIS A 596 -17.75 9.50 9.40
C HIS A 596 -16.24 9.70 9.52
N VAL A 597 -15.74 10.85 9.08
CA VAL A 597 -14.31 11.17 9.07
C VAL A 597 -14.01 12.16 10.20
N SER A 598 -13.04 11.82 11.06
CA SER A 598 -12.56 12.72 12.11
C SER A 598 -11.55 13.69 11.53
N ASN A 599 -11.83 14.99 11.67
CA ASN A 599 -10.94 16.04 11.22
C ASN A 599 -9.88 16.34 12.30
N GLN A 600 -8.90 15.44 12.49
CA GLN A 600 -7.87 15.61 13.53
C GLN A 600 -6.94 16.83 13.31
N GLN A 601 -7.04 17.55 12.18
CA GLN A 601 -6.15 18.68 11.86
C GLN A 601 -6.64 20.06 12.32
N ARG A 602 -7.72 20.19 13.11
CA ARG A 602 -8.23 21.51 13.57
C ARG A 602 -8.20 21.78 15.08
N VAL A 603 -7.88 20.80 15.93
CA VAL A 603 -8.03 20.94 17.39
C VAL A 603 -6.83 21.63 18.07
N GLN A 604 -5.87 22.16 17.32
CA GLN A 604 -4.85 23.07 17.87
C GLN A 604 -4.89 24.39 17.12
N ARG A 605 -5.63 25.36 17.69
CA ARG A 605 -5.76 26.80 17.35
C ARG A 605 -7.22 27.20 17.07
N GLU A 606 -8.03 27.20 18.11
CA GLU A 606 -9.04 28.24 18.30
C GLU A 606 -8.57 29.08 19.48
N ASP A 607 -7.76 30.09 19.17
CA ASP A 607 -7.70 31.39 19.84
C ASP A 607 -7.01 32.32 18.83
N ASP A 608 -7.79 33.30 18.37
CA ASP A 608 -7.41 34.54 17.68
C ASP A 608 -8.04 34.78 16.29
N THR A 609 -9.04 35.67 16.34
CA THR A 609 -9.53 36.61 15.32
C THR A 609 -10.47 36.09 14.22
N ALA A 610 -11.75 36.39 14.45
CA ALA A 610 -12.77 36.53 13.42
C ALA A 610 -12.44 37.73 12.52
N HIS A 611 -12.50 37.55 11.19
CA HIS A 611 -13.27 38.41 10.29
C HIS A 611 -13.28 37.87 8.84
N ASP A 612 -14.49 37.90 8.29
CA ASP A 612 -14.89 38.09 6.90
C ASP A 612 -15.07 36.92 5.91
N MET A 613 -16.11 37.13 5.10
CA MET A 613 -17.06 36.19 4.50
C MET A 613 -17.02 36.21 2.96
N SER A 614 -17.38 35.06 2.39
CA SER A 614 -18.03 34.83 1.09
C SER A 614 -17.22 34.97 -0.22
N SER A 615 -17.11 33.87 -0.98
CA SER A 615 -18.05 33.59 -2.08
C SER A 615 -17.62 32.40 -2.97
N ASN A 616 -18.60 31.54 -3.26
CA ASN A 616 -18.86 30.76 -4.48
C ASN A 616 -17.81 29.78 -5.06
N ALA A 617 -17.98 28.48 -4.77
CA ALA A 617 -17.95 27.41 -5.78
C ALA A 617 -18.54 26.09 -5.23
N SER A 618 -19.81 25.85 -5.55
CA SER A 618 -20.53 24.60 -5.33
C SER A 618 -20.09 23.47 -6.27
N ARG A 619 -20.26 22.23 -5.80
CA ARG A 619 -20.13 20.91 -6.48
C ARG A 619 -18.70 20.34 -6.41
N ILE A 620 -18.40 19.44 -5.47
CA ILE A 620 -18.67 17.98 -5.57
C ILE A 620 -19.21 17.36 -4.26
N TRP A 621 -19.45 18.16 -3.22
CA TRP A 621 -19.95 17.68 -1.92
C TRP A 621 -21.07 18.58 -1.41
N THR A 622 -22.28 18.04 -1.27
CA THR A 622 -23.44 18.75 -0.71
C THR A 622 -23.56 18.50 0.80
N PRO A 623 -23.67 19.53 1.65
CA PRO A 623 -24.29 19.40 2.96
C PRO A 623 -25.82 19.46 2.81
N LEU A 624 -26.55 18.60 3.52
CA LEU A 624 -27.99 18.79 3.81
C LEU A 624 -28.16 19.59 5.12
N PRO A 625 -29.33 20.20 5.36
CA PRO A 625 -29.53 21.25 6.36
C PRO A 625 -29.36 20.73 7.79
N LYS A 626 -28.81 21.60 8.65
CA LYS A 626 -28.87 21.45 10.10
C LYS A 626 -30.32 21.61 10.54
N ASP A 627 -30.96 20.52 10.96
CA ASP A 627 -32.16 20.60 11.78
C ASP A 627 -31.92 19.90 13.13
N VAL A 628 -32.08 20.75 14.15
CA VAL A 628 -32.39 20.48 15.57
C VAL A 628 -31.29 19.86 16.46
N GLY A 629 -30.60 20.75 17.18
CA GLY A 629 -30.45 20.66 18.64
C GLY A 629 -29.31 19.80 19.20
N GLY A 630 -28.23 20.47 19.63
CA GLY A 630 -27.25 19.90 20.56
C GLY A 630 -25.82 20.35 20.28
N HIS A 631 -25.38 21.42 20.94
CA HIS A 631 -23.96 21.69 21.12
C HIS A 631 -23.32 20.49 21.83
N ASN A 632 -22.37 19.82 21.18
CA ASN A 632 -21.24 19.17 21.83
C ASN A 632 -20.12 18.85 20.83
N SER A 633 -18.90 19.05 21.31
CA SER A 633 -17.58 18.84 20.73
C SER A 633 -17.40 17.50 19.99
N ASN A 634 -17.11 17.60 18.68
CA ASN A 634 -16.20 16.78 17.86
C ASN A 634 -16.64 16.97 16.39
N ASP A 635 -15.83 17.71 15.63
CA ASP A 635 -16.13 18.12 14.25
C ASP A 635 -15.98 16.91 13.28
N VAL A 636 -16.96 15.99 13.35
CA VAL A 636 -17.02 14.77 12.53
C VAL A 636 -17.73 15.08 11.22
N GLN A 637 -17.01 14.98 10.10
CA GLN A 637 -17.57 15.21 8.77
C GLN A 637 -18.22 13.93 8.24
N VAL A 638 -19.50 14.01 7.86
CA VAL A 638 -20.24 12.89 7.26
C VAL A 638 -20.10 12.92 5.74
N VAL A 639 -19.59 11.82 5.18
CA VAL A 639 -19.35 11.62 3.75
C VAL A 639 -20.34 10.59 3.20
N PRO A 640 -21.31 10.96 2.34
CA PRO A 640 -22.12 9.98 1.63
C PRO A 640 -21.33 9.38 0.46
N LEU A 641 -21.22 8.05 0.42
CA LEU A 641 -20.62 7.29 -0.70
C LEU A 641 -21.59 6.22 -1.20
N THR A 642 -21.36 5.72 -2.40
CA THR A 642 -22.08 4.56 -2.96
C THR A 642 -21.09 3.46 -3.24
N THR A 643 -21.29 2.27 -2.67
CA THR A 643 -20.44 1.10 -2.94
C THR A 643 -20.70 0.53 -4.34
N PRO A 644 -19.71 -0.13 -4.98
CA PRO A 644 -18.32 -0.27 -4.54
C PRO A 644 -17.56 1.06 -4.62
N CYS A 645 -16.83 1.43 -3.56
CA CYS A 645 -16.08 2.68 -3.51
C CYS A 645 -14.78 2.55 -2.73
N LEU A 646 -13.82 3.41 -3.06
CA LEU A 646 -12.58 3.51 -2.30
C LEU A 646 -12.81 4.39 -1.07
N LEU A 647 -12.38 3.89 0.09
CA LEU A 647 -12.44 4.61 1.35
C LEU A 647 -11.30 5.63 1.46
N PRO A 648 -11.49 6.73 2.22
CA PRO A 648 -10.38 7.58 2.65
C PRO A 648 -9.43 6.80 3.57
N GLU A 649 -8.39 7.44 4.07
CA GLU A 649 -7.40 6.76 4.90
C GLU A 649 -8.02 6.18 6.17
N LEU A 650 -7.74 4.91 6.45
CA LEU A 650 -8.43 4.15 7.50
C LEU A 650 -8.30 4.79 8.88
N HIS A 651 -7.16 5.42 9.19
CA HIS A 651 -6.93 6.11 10.46
C HIS A 651 -7.77 7.38 10.64
N THR A 652 -8.31 7.93 9.55
CA THR A 652 -9.20 9.12 9.61
C THR A 652 -10.67 8.73 9.82
N ILE A 653 -11.03 7.47 9.62
CA ILE A 653 -12.40 6.98 9.68
C ILE A 653 -12.77 6.62 11.11
N THR A 654 -13.86 7.19 11.61
CA THR A 654 -14.41 6.89 12.95
C THR A 654 -15.43 5.76 12.90
N SER A 655 -16.37 5.84 11.95
CA SER A 655 -17.37 4.81 11.72
C SER A 655 -17.89 4.82 10.28
N ILE A 656 -18.36 3.66 9.83
CA ILE A 656 -19.05 3.48 8.55
C ILE A 656 -20.47 3.00 8.86
N GLU A 657 -21.47 3.75 8.42
CA GLU A 657 -22.87 3.39 8.59
C GLU A 657 -23.50 3.03 7.24
N ILE A 658 -24.10 1.86 7.19
CA ILE A 658 -24.95 1.41 6.09
C ILE A 658 -26.39 1.65 6.53
N ARG A 659 -27.09 2.58 5.86
CA ARG A 659 -28.52 2.85 6.11
C ARG A 659 -29.27 2.69 4.79
N SER A 660 -29.89 1.53 4.60
CA SER A 660 -30.77 1.25 3.46
C SER A 660 -32.20 0.96 3.94
N SER A 661 -33.19 1.35 3.14
CA SER A 661 -34.60 0.98 3.38
C SER A 661 -34.79 -0.53 3.26
N GLU A 662 -34.13 -1.15 2.28
CA GLU A 662 -34.28 -2.56 1.91
C GLU A 662 -33.42 -3.52 2.72
N HIS A 663 -32.38 -3.03 3.39
CA HIS A 663 -31.39 -3.86 4.08
C HIS A 663 -31.22 -3.48 5.55
N TYR A 664 -30.81 -4.43 6.39
CA TYR A 664 -30.57 -4.17 7.80
C TYR A 664 -29.45 -3.12 8.00
N PRO A 665 -29.65 -2.15 8.91
CA PRO A 665 -28.62 -1.15 9.18
C PRO A 665 -27.42 -1.81 9.87
N LEU A 666 -26.22 -1.45 9.43
CA LEU A 666 -24.96 -1.91 10.01
C LEU A 666 -24.07 -0.72 10.30
N THR A 667 -23.45 -0.68 11.48
CA THR A 667 -22.48 0.35 11.85
C THR A 667 -21.16 -0.31 12.22
N LEU A 668 -20.13 -0.11 11.42
CA LEU A 668 -18.77 -0.58 11.70
C LEU A 668 -17.99 0.56 12.35
N ARG A 669 -17.32 0.28 13.48
CA ARG A 669 -16.44 1.23 14.16
C ARG A 669 -15.00 1.02 13.71
N GLY A 670 -14.20 2.09 13.75
CA GLY A 670 -12.82 2.11 13.23
C GLY A 670 -11.93 0.93 13.66
N ASN A 671 -12.03 0.48 14.92
CA ASN A 671 -11.19 -0.60 15.44
C ASN A 671 -11.44 -1.96 14.77
N ASP A 672 -12.68 -2.25 14.35
CA ASP A 672 -13.04 -3.52 13.68
C ASP A 672 -12.59 -3.55 12.21
N LEU A 673 -12.33 -2.38 11.62
CA LEU A 673 -11.83 -2.25 10.24
C LEU A 673 -10.32 -2.51 10.14
N VAL A 674 -9.58 -2.30 11.23
CA VAL A 674 -8.11 -2.45 11.30
C VAL A 674 -7.70 -3.94 11.39
N SER A 675 -8.53 -4.83 11.92
CA SER A 675 -8.23 -6.27 11.95
C SER A 675 -8.27 -6.95 10.57
N THR A 676 -8.84 -6.29 9.55
CA THR A 676 -9.05 -6.84 8.20
C THR A 676 -7.97 -6.38 7.21
N ILE A 677 -6.80 -5.93 7.71
CA ILE A 677 -5.72 -5.39 6.88
C ILE A 677 -5.05 -6.51 6.09
N GLY A 678 -5.44 -6.62 4.82
CA GLY A 678 -4.86 -7.53 3.83
C GLY A 678 -5.58 -7.59 2.48
N GLY A 679 -6.67 -6.84 2.25
CA GLY A 679 -7.42 -6.93 1.00
C GLY A 679 -8.62 -6.00 0.88
N THR A 680 -9.48 -6.30 -0.09
CA THR A 680 -10.78 -5.65 -0.30
C THR A 680 -11.68 -5.88 0.91
N ILE A 681 -12.28 -4.81 1.43
CA ILE A 681 -13.24 -4.92 2.52
C ILE A 681 -14.57 -5.32 1.89
N THR A 682 -15.03 -6.54 2.17
CA THR A 682 -16.32 -7.03 1.69
C THR A 682 -17.31 -7.05 2.85
N ILE A 683 -18.38 -6.26 2.75
CA ILE A 683 -19.46 -6.27 3.73
C ILE A 683 -20.62 -7.06 3.15
N ARG A 684 -21.00 -8.14 3.83
CA ARG A 684 -22.21 -8.89 3.49
C ARG A 684 -23.42 -8.24 4.15
N VAL A 685 -24.41 -7.87 3.34
CA VAL A 685 -25.61 -7.18 3.79
C VAL A 685 -26.82 -8.07 3.56
N LEU A 686 -27.70 -8.15 4.56
CA LEU A 686 -28.90 -8.99 4.53
C LEU A 686 -30.14 -8.16 4.15
N PRO A 687 -30.98 -8.62 3.21
CA PRO A 687 -32.23 -7.95 2.87
C PRO A 687 -33.28 -8.11 3.98
N LYS A 688 -34.08 -7.05 4.22
CA LYS A 688 -35.21 -7.03 5.17
C LYS A 688 -36.44 -7.78 4.67
N SER A 689 -36.48 -8.13 3.38
CA SER A 689 -37.56 -8.92 2.77
C SER A 689 -37.61 -10.36 3.29
N LEU A 690 -36.59 -10.80 4.03
CA LEU A 690 -36.68 -11.97 4.89
C LEU A 690 -37.77 -11.76 5.95
N LYS A 691 -38.99 -12.11 5.57
CA LYS A 691 -39.94 -12.68 6.50
C LYS A 691 -39.22 -13.89 7.10
N ILE A 692 -38.58 -13.70 8.25
CA ILE A 692 -38.49 -14.78 9.23
C ILE A 692 -39.91 -15.35 9.23
N ARG A 693 -40.08 -16.60 8.77
CA ARG A 693 -41.36 -17.30 8.91
C ARG A 693 -41.63 -17.36 10.40
N LYS A 694 -42.23 -16.30 10.94
CA LYS A 694 -42.94 -16.36 12.21
C LYS A 694 -44.01 -17.39 11.92
N HIS A 695 -43.85 -18.60 12.45
CA HIS A 695 -45.01 -19.40 12.78
C HIS A 695 -45.87 -18.48 13.66
N GLN A 696 -46.88 -17.86 13.06
CA GLN A 696 -47.96 -17.26 13.84
C GLN A 696 -48.65 -18.44 14.52
N PRO A 697 -48.71 -18.49 15.86
CA PRO A 697 -49.60 -19.43 16.50
C PRO A 697 -51.02 -18.92 16.23
N THR A 698 -51.69 -19.54 15.26
CA THR A 698 -53.13 -19.32 15.09
C THR A 698 -53.86 -20.00 16.24
N SER A 699 -54.69 -19.21 16.92
CA SER A 699 -55.68 -19.58 17.96
C SER A 699 -55.15 -19.91 19.36
N ALA A 700 -55.71 -19.19 20.34
CA ALA A 700 -55.39 -19.22 21.76
C ALA A 700 -55.89 -20.48 22.52
N ASP A 701 -56.32 -21.53 21.82
CA ASP A 701 -56.93 -22.72 22.44
C ASP A 701 -56.10 -24.01 22.28
N SER A 702 -54.84 -23.93 21.86
CA SER A 702 -53.95 -25.09 21.74
C SER A 702 -52.79 -25.09 22.76
N ILE A 703 -52.96 -24.39 23.88
CA ILE A 703 -51.97 -24.31 24.98
C ILE A 703 -52.00 -25.54 25.92
N GLN A 704 -52.90 -26.49 25.73
CA GLN A 704 -52.96 -27.67 26.60
C GLN A 704 -53.16 -28.95 25.79
N LYS A 705 -52.06 -29.59 25.41
CA LYS A 705 -51.86 -31.05 25.20
C LYS A 705 -50.77 -31.30 24.15
N TYR A 706 -49.51 -31.14 24.54
CA TYR A 706 -48.46 -31.98 23.97
C TYR A 706 -47.59 -32.48 25.13
N ARG A 707 -47.83 -33.74 25.51
CA ARG A 707 -46.97 -34.49 26.43
C ARG A 707 -45.67 -34.84 25.70
N PHE A 708 -44.57 -34.80 26.44
CA PHE A 708 -43.19 -35.10 26.01
C PHE A 708 -42.93 -36.52 25.45
N SER A 709 -43.96 -37.37 25.33
CA SER A 709 -43.82 -38.81 25.05
C SER A 709 -44.05 -39.24 23.60
N GLU A 710 -44.37 -38.32 22.67
CA GLU A 710 -44.60 -38.66 21.24
C GLU A 710 -43.52 -38.11 20.29
N ILE A 711 -42.46 -37.48 20.80
CA ILE A 711 -41.35 -36.94 19.99
C ILE A 711 -40.25 -37.99 19.74
N THR A 712 -40.30 -39.15 20.41
CA THR A 712 -39.23 -40.15 20.39
C THR A 712 -39.22 -41.09 19.18
N ASP A 713 -40.28 -41.17 18.37
CA ASP A 713 -40.40 -42.22 17.32
C ASP A 713 -40.13 -41.78 15.87
N ARG A 714 -39.63 -40.55 15.64
CA ARG A 714 -39.26 -40.08 14.27
C ARG A 714 -37.78 -39.81 14.05
N ARG A 715 -36.89 -40.28 14.93
CA ARG A 715 -35.45 -39.96 14.89
C ARG A 715 -34.61 -41.24 14.92
N CYS A 716 -34.02 -41.65 13.79
CA CYS A 716 -33.05 -42.75 13.85
C CYS A 716 -31.86 -42.71 12.86
N VAL A 717 -31.69 -41.70 11.99
CA VAL A 717 -30.52 -41.69 11.07
C VAL A 717 -29.78 -40.34 10.99
N ALA A 718 -30.45 -39.20 11.19
CA ALA A 718 -29.80 -37.88 11.14
C ALA A 718 -29.15 -37.43 12.47
N ASP A 719 -29.47 -38.08 13.60
CA ASP A 719 -29.04 -37.65 14.93
C ASP A 719 -27.60 -38.07 15.30
N GLN A 720 -27.03 -39.10 14.67
CA GLN A 720 -25.66 -39.56 14.99
C GLN A 720 -24.60 -38.58 14.48
N SER A 721 -24.73 -38.13 13.21
CA SER A 721 -23.81 -37.16 12.61
C SER A 721 -23.92 -35.78 13.26
N LEU A 722 -25.12 -35.39 13.70
CA LEU A 722 -25.36 -34.17 14.49
C LEU A 722 -24.71 -34.25 15.88
N LYS A 723 -24.80 -35.40 16.55
CA LYS A 723 -24.13 -35.64 17.85
C LYS A 723 -22.61 -35.64 17.72
N ASP A 724 -22.08 -36.19 16.64
CA ASP A 724 -20.63 -36.22 16.41
C ASP A 724 -20.07 -34.85 15.99
N MET A 725 -20.82 -34.06 15.20
CA MET A 725 -20.42 -32.68 14.85
C MET A 725 -20.54 -31.71 16.03
N ALA A 726 -21.57 -31.84 16.87
CA ALA A 726 -21.71 -31.05 18.08
C ALA A 726 -20.61 -31.37 19.10
N ARG A 727 -20.22 -32.65 19.24
CA ARG A 727 -19.04 -33.03 20.05
C ARG A 727 -17.76 -32.40 19.51
N LEU A 728 -17.54 -32.42 18.19
CA LEU A 728 -16.34 -31.88 17.54
C LEU A 728 -16.15 -30.36 17.75
N LEU A 729 -17.25 -29.60 17.68
CA LEU A 729 -17.25 -28.15 17.91
C LEU A 729 -17.05 -27.79 19.40
N LEU A 730 -17.53 -28.63 20.32
CA LEU A 730 -17.46 -28.38 21.75
C LEU A 730 -16.15 -28.86 22.40
N THR A 731 -15.40 -29.77 21.76
CA THR A 731 -14.10 -30.26 22.27
C THR A 731 -12.89 -29.42 21.85
N THR A 732 -13.05 -28.46 20.93
CA THR A 732 -11.93 -27.66 20.41
C THR A 732 -11.76 -26.35 21.19
N LYS A 733 -10.80 -26.32 22.13
CA LYS A 733 -10.54 -25.14 23.00
C LYS A 733 -9.88 -23.93 22.30
N GLN A 734 -9.48 -24.03 21.03
CA GLN A 734 -8.88 -22.93 20.28
C GLN A 734 -9.27 -23.05 18.80
N LEU A 735 -10.39 -22.44 18.41
CA LEU A 735 -10.70 -22.20 17.01
C LEU A 735 -10.63 -20.69 16.75
N GLU A 736 -9.86 -20.29 15.74
CA GLU A 736 -9.87 -18.88 15.31
C GLU A 736 -11.26 -18.51 14.77
N PRO A 737 -11.77 -17.31 15.10
CA PRO A 737 -13.18 -16.93 14.88
C PRO A 737 -13.62 -17.00 13.42
N HIS A 738 -12.70 -16.80 12.48
CA HIS A 738 -13.01 -16.88 11.05
C HIS A 738 -13.26 -18.32 10.57
N ILE A 739 -12.56 -19.32 11.12
CA ILE A 739 -12.74 -20.73 10.78
C ILE A 739 -14.06 -21.23 11.37
N ALA A 740 -14.41 -20.80 12.58
CA ALA A 740 -15.70 -21.13 13.20
C ALA A 740 -16.86 -20.60 12.36
N MET A 741 -16.76 -19.35 11.87
CA MET A 741 -17.77 -18.73 11.01
C MET A 741 -17.96 -19.49 9.69
N ILE A 742 -16.86 -19.86 9.02
CA ILE A 742 -16.90 -20.64 7.78
C ILE A 742 -17.53 -22.03 8.01
N THR A 743 -17.22 -22.65 9.15
CA THR A 743 -17.77 -23.96 9.51
C THR A 743 -19.27 -23.87 9.77
N VAL A 744 -19.72 -22.84 10.49
CA VAL A 744 -21.14 -22.57 10.74
C VAL A 744 -21.90 -22.23 9.45
N ASP A 745 -21.31 -21.44 8.55
CA ASP A 745 -21.93 -21.09 7.27
C ASP A 745 -22.06 -22.32 6.35
N ASN A 746 -21.02 -23.17 6.31
CA ASN A 746 -21.08 -24.42 5.55
C ASN A 746 -22.13 -25.40 6.12
N LEU A 747 -22.31 -25.44 7.44
CA LEU A 747 -23.35 -26.23 8.09
C LEU A 747 -24.75 -25.67 7.81
N LYS A 748 -24.95 -24.35 7.90
CA LYS A 748 -26.21 -23.69 7.52
C LYS A 748 -26.60 -23.99 6.07
N LEU A 749 -25.62 -24.00 5.16
CA LEU A 749 -25.82 -24.32 3.75
C LEU A 749 -26.23 -25.78 3.55
N LEU A 750 -25.60 -26.70 4.30
CA LEU A 750 -25.92 -28.13 4.27
C LEU A 750 -27.32 -28.41 4.84
N PHE A 751 -27.73 -27.70 5.91
CA PHE A 751 -29.09 -27.77 6.46
C PHE A 751 -30.15 -27.19 5.53
N GLN A 752 -29.86 -26.06 4.85
CA GLN A 752 -30.76 -25.51 3.84
C GLN A 752 -30.96 -26.47 2.66
N LEU A 753 -29.90 -27.17 2.24
CA LEU A 753 -29.99 -28.17 1.16
C LEU A 753 -30.79 -29.42 1.56
N LEU A 754 -30.74 -29.84 2.82
CA LEU A 754 -31.53 -30.95 3.35
C LEU A 754 -33.01 -30.58 3.54
N ASP A 755 -33.31 -29.35 3.99
CA ASP A 755 -34.69 -28.85 4.14
C ASP A 755 -35.42 -28.72 2.78
N ILE A 756 -34.70 -28.34 1.72
CA ILE A 756 -35.25 -28.25 0.36
C ILE A 756 -35.77 -29.61 -0.14
N GLN A 757 -35.19 -30.74 0.29
CA GLN A 757 -35.68 -32.07 -0.11
C GLN A 757 -36.95 -32.50 0.63
N SER A 758 -37.25 -31.95 1.82
CA SER A 758 -38.43 -32.33 2.61
C SER A 758 -39.73 -31.64 2.17
N THR A 759 -39.66 -30.58 1.37
CA THR A 759 -40.80 -29.70 1.06
C THR A 759 -41.49 -29.95 -0.30
N LYS A 760 -41.09 -30.99 -1.06
CA LYS A 760 -41.82 -31.45 -2.27
C LYS A 760 -42.52 -32.79 -2.00
N LEU A 761 -43.71 -32.75 -1.41
CA LEU A 761 -44.69 -33.84 -1.41
C LEU A 761 -46.03 -33.27 -1.93
N LEU A 762 -46.38 -33.60 -3.18
CA LEU A 762 -47.69 -33.29 -3.79
C LEU A 762 -48.78 -34.28 -3.31
N PRO A 763 -50.07 -33.90 -3.31
CA PRO A 763 -51.21 -34.79 -3.04
C PRO A 763 -51.55 -35.72 -4.23
N PRO A 764 -52.33 -36.82 -4.04
CA PRO A 764 -52.46 -37.92 -5.01
C PRO A 764 -53.45 -37.64 -6.16
N ALA A 765 -53.25 -38.37 -7.27
CA ALA A 765 -53.74 -38.16 -8.65
C ALA A 765 -55.27 -38.35 -8.91
N PRO A 766 -55.73 -38.04 -10.15
CA PRO A 766 -56.21 -39.15 -10.98
C PRO A 766 -55.75 -39.11 -12.47
N VAL A 767 -55.37 -40.31 -12.95
CA VAL A 767 -55.53 -40.97 -14.26
C VAL A 767 -55.52 -40.12 -15.55
N GLY A 768 -54.54 -40.43 -16.43
CA GLY A 768 -54.58 -40.11 -17.86
C GLY A 768 -53.18 -39.78 -18.40
N GLY A 769 -52.58 -40.69 -19.16
CA GLY A 769 -51.15 -40.68 -19.47
C GLY A 769 -50.65 -39.53 -20.34
N THR A 770 -49.41 -39.10 -20.11
CA THR A 770 -48.28 -39.13 -21.06
C THR A 770 -47.05 -38.48 -20.41
N GLU A 771 -45.91 -39.17 -20.50
CA GLU A 771 -44.52 -38.75 -20.23
C GLU A 771 -44.19 -38.00 -18.91
N VAL A 772 -43.67 -38.75 -17.91
CA VAL A 772 -42.89 -38.18 -16.80
C VAL A 772 -41.45 -38.68 -16.89
N VAL A 773 -40.55 -37.80 -17.31
CA VAL A 773 -39.10 -37.95 -17.17
C VAL A 773 -38.75 -37.82 -15.68
N SER A 774 -38.29 -38.92 -15.09
CA SER A 774 -37.68 -38.94 -13.77
C SER A 774 -36.32 -38.25 -13.78
N THR A 775 -36.22 -37.01 -13.27
CA THR A 775 -34.94 -36.39 -12.89
C THR A 775 -34.74 -36.52 -11.38
N THR A 776 -34.24 -37.69 -10.97
CA THR A 776 -33.62 -37.88 -9.65
C THR A 776 -32.11 -38.02 -9.83
N SER A 777 -31.35 -37.29 -8.99
CA SER A 777 -29.90 -37.33 -8.74
C SER A 777 -28.99 -36.38 -9.54
N ILE A 778 -28.72 -35.19 -8.98
CA ILE A 778 -27.63 -34.27 -9.40
C ILE A 778 -26.57 -34.14 -8.30
N LEU A 779 -26.35 -35.17 -7.47
CA LEU A 779 -25.15 -35.23 -6.61
C LEU A 779 -24.60 -36.66 -6.66
N SER A 780 -23.40 -36.82 -7.20
CA SER A 780 -22.74 -38.12 -7.31
C SER A 780 -22.42 -38.67 -5.92
N ARG A 781 -22.69 -39.96 -5.73
CA ARG A 781 -22.37 -40.70 -4.49
C ARG A 781 -20.90 -40.54 -4.10
N ASP A 782 -20.02 -40.41 -5.10
CA ASP A 782 -18.59 -40.16 -4.96
C ASP A 782 -18.25 -38.85 -4.24
N LEU A 783 -19.03 -37.77 -4.44
CA LEU A 783 -18.78 -36.49 -3.77
C LEU A 783 -19.06 -36.60 -2.26
N VAL A 784 -20.12 -37.32 -1.90
CA VAL A 784 -20.48 -37.58 -0.50
C VAL A 784 -19.44 -38.49 0.15
N GLU A 785 -18.95 -39.50 -0.58
CA GLU A 785 -17.86 -40.38 -0.13
C GLU A 785 -16.54 -39.63 0.04
N GLN A 786 -16.22 -38.68 -0.86
CA GLN A 786 -15.01 -37.86 -0.79
C GLN A 786 -15.04 -36.86 0.37
N VAL A 787 -16.18 -36.23 0.64
CA VAL A 787 -16.36 -35.35 1.80
C VAL A 787 -16.23 -36.15 3.09
N LYS A 788 -16.80 -37.36 3.15
CA LYS A 788 -16.62 -38.27 4.30
C LYS A 788 -15.15 -38.66 4.49
N ARG A 789 -14.43 -38.99 3.43
CA ARG A 789 -12.99 -39.31 3.49
C ARG A 789 -12.15 -38.10 3.88
N PHE A 790 -12.48 -36.90 3.39
CA PHE A 790 -11.79 -35.66 3.71
C PHE A 790 -11.90 -35.31 5.20
N VAL A 791 -13.13 -35.43 5.75
CA VAL A 791 -13.40 -35.22 7.18
C VAL A 791 -12.74 -36.32 8.03
N ALA A 792 -12.85 -37.58 7.64
CA ALA A 792 -12.18 -38.68 8.34
C ALA A 792 -10.65 -38.54 8.31
N PHE A 793 -10.06 -38.08 7.20
CA PHE A 793 -8.60 -37.94 7.05
C PHE A 793 -8.02 -36.78 7.86
N HIS A 794 -8.72 -35.64 7.95
CA HIS A 794 -8.21 -34.48 8.68
C HIS A 794 -8.49 -34.51 10.19
N TYR A 795 -9.54 -35.21 10.63
CA TYR A 795 -10.04 -35.08 12.00
C TYR A 795 -10.01 -36.38 12.82
N ASN A 796 -9.65 -37.54 12.25
CA ASN A 796 -9.54 -38.80 13.01
C ASN A 796 -8.42 -38.81 14.06
N ALA A 797 -7.42 -37.93 13.97
CA ALA A 797 -6.38 -37.81 14.99
C ALA A 797 -6.87 -37.13 16.29
N ILE A 798 -7.99 -36.39 16.23
CA ILE A 798 -8.53 -35.61 17.36
C ILE A 798 -9.54 -36.44 18.18
N LEU A 799 -10.12 -37.48 17.59
CA LEU A 799 -11.13 -38.35 18.21
C LEU A 799 -10.57 -39.38 19.22
N GLN A 800 -9.25 -39.55 19.32
CA GLN A 800 -8.65 -40.53 20.25
C GLN A 800 -8.26 -39.95 21.62
N ALA A 801 -8.52 -38.66 21.87
CA ALA A 801 -8.10 -37.99 23.10
C ALA A 801 -9.29 -37.37 23.85
N SER A 802 -10.12 -38.19 24.48
CA SER A 802 -10.76 -37.90 25.79
C SER A 802 -11.78 -38.98 26.15
N ASP A 803 -11.32 -39.96 26.92
CA ASP A 803 -12.17 -40.67 27.86
C ASP A 803 -12.57 -39.71 28.99
N SER A 804 -13.84 -39.75 29.40
CA SER A 804 -14.46 -39.04 30.54
C SER A 804 -14.94 -37.58 30.35
N SER A 805 -16.19 -37.45 29.86
CA SER A 805 -17.30 -36.62 30.41
C SER A 805 -18.23 -36.19 29.27
N ALA A 806 -19.29 -36.96 29.01
CA ALA A 806 -20.29 -36.62 28.00
C ALA A 806 -21.19 -35.49 28.50
N VAL A 807 -21.25 -34.37 27.77
CA VAL A 807 -22.20 -33.29 28.02
C VAL A 807 -23.63 -33.80 27.81
N SER A 808 -24.52 -33.56 28.79
CA SER A 808 -25.91 -34.02 28.76
C SER A 808 -26.69 -33.39 27.60
N LEU A 809 -27.44 -34.20 26.84
CA LEU A 809 -28.33 -33.78 25.75
C LEU A 809 -29.46 -32.84 26.21
N ARG A 810 -29.62 -32.66 27.52
CA ARG A 810 -30.63 -31.80 28.15
C ARG A 810 -30.09 -30.41 28.47
N HIS A 811 -28.92 -30.04 27.95
CA HIS A 811 -28.32 -28.73 28.19
C HIS A 811 -29.09 -27.61 27.46
N PRO A 812 -29.39 -26.46 28.12
CA PRO A 812 -30.23 -25.40 27.55
C PRO A 812 -29.69 -24.81 26.23
N LEU A 813 -28.36 -24.69 26.10
CA LEU A 813 -27.72 -24.21 24.86
C LEU A 813 -27.85 -25.21 23.71
N VAL A 814 -27.84 -26.52 24.02
CA VAL A 814 -28.01 -27.58 23.02
C VAL A 814 -29.45 -27.64 22.55
N VAL A 815 -30.41 -27.46 23.47
CA VAL A 815 -31.85 -27.36 23.14
C VAL A 815 -32.13 -26.11 22.29
N SER A 816 -31.55 -24.95 22.62
CA SER A 816 -31.71 -23.72 21.83
C SER A 816 -31.13 -23.85 20.40
N LEU A 817 -29.99 -24.52 20.26
CA LEU A 817 -29.34 -24.78 18.96
C LEU A 817 -30.10 -25.80 18.10
N ILE A 818 -30.63 -26.86 18.72
CA ILE A 818 -31.33 -27.94 18.00
C ILE A 818 -32.76 -27.52 17.64
N ASP A 819 -33.49 -26.88 18.55
CA ASP A 819 -34.92 -26.61 18.38
C ASP A 819 -35.24 -25.19 17.86
N ARG A 820 -34.22 -24.33 17.63
CA ARG A 820 -34.34 -22.97 17.08
C ARG A 820 -35.35 -22.06 17.81
N VAL A 821 -35.44 -22.19 19.13
CA VAL A 821 -36.33 -21.39 19.98
C VAL A 821 -35.67 -20.06 20.38
N SER A 822 -36.45 -18.99 20.55
CA SER A 822 -35.94 -17.66 20.92
C SER A 822 -35.32 -17.67 22.32
N ALA A 823 -34.26 -16.88 22.54
CA ALA A 823 -33.57 -16.80 23.84
C ALA A 823 -34.52 -16.39 25.00
N CYS A 824 -35.56 -15.62 24.69
CA CYS A 824 -36.60 -15.23 25.66
C CYS A 824 -37.46 -16.42 26.09
N ASP A 825 -37.89 -17.27 25.15
CA ASP A 825 -38.73 -18.43 25.45
C ASP A 825 -37.95 -19.53 26.18
N VAL A 826 -36.64 -19.65 25.90
CA VAL A 826 -35.74 -20.53 26.66
C VAL A 826 -35.57 -20.02 28.09
N SER A 827 -35.39 -18.70 28.27
CA SER A 827 -35.27 -18.12 29.62
C SER A 827 -36.56 -18.22 30.44
N SER A 828 -37.74 -18.16 29.80
CA SER A 828 -39.02 -18.34 30.50
C SER A 828 -39.28 -19.81 30.85
N ALA A 829 -38.91 -20.76 29.99
CA ALA A 829 -38.99 -22.19 30.29
C ALA A 829 -38.07 -22.58 31.46
N ILE A 830 -36.84 -22.04 31.49
CA ILE A 830 -35.89 -22.23 32.59
C ILE A 830 -36.45 -21.64 33.89
N ALA A 831 -37.05 -20.45 33.83
CA ALA A 831 -37.66 -19.80 35.00
C ALA A 831 -38.84 -20.62 35.55
N VAL A 832 -39.66 -21.22 34.68
CA VAL A 832 -40.79 -22.07 35.07
C VAL A 832 -40.33 -23.38 35.71
N GLU A 833 -39.30 -24.05 35.17
CA GLU A 833 -38.77 -25.28 35.78
C GLU A 833 -38.03 -25.03 37.10
N LEU A 834 -37.31 -23.90 37.23
CA LEU A 834 -36.66 -23.48 38.48
C LEU A 834 -37.69 -23.13 39.58
N ALA A 835 -38.89 -22.68 39.19
CA ALA A 835 -40.00 -22.42 40.11
C ALA A 835 -40.67 -23.72 40.58
N ASP A 836 -40.85 -24.69 39.69
CA ASP A 836 -41.51 -25.97 39.99
C ASP A 836 -40.61 -27.02 40.67
N ASN A 837 -39.31 -26.73 40.83
CA ASN A 837 -38.34 -27.54 41.58
C ASN A 837 -38.23 -29.01 41.09
N ARG A 838 -38.46 -29.25 39.78
CA ARG A 838 -38.30 -30.57 39.16
C ARG A 838 -36.90 -30.65 38.54
N GLY A 839 -36.02 -31.46 39.12
CA GLY A 839 -34.60 -31.57 38.74
C GLY A 839 -34.34 -32.30 37.41
N GLU A 840 -34.95 -31.87 36.30
CA GLU A 840 -34.81 -32.53 34.98
C GLU A 840 -33.79 -31.86 34.04
N LEU A 841 -33.36 -30.62 34.31
CA LEU A 841 -32.30 -29.88 33.62
C LEU A 841 -30.94 -30.00 34.34
N ASP A 842 -29.87 -30.21 33.57
CA ASP A 842 -28.49 -30.25 34.11
C ASP A 842 -27.92 -28.83 34.25
N LEU A 843 -27.91 -28.32 35.48
CA LEU A 843 -27.50 -26.96 35.83
C LEU A 843 -26.04 -26.87 36.34
N ALA A 844 -25.29 -27.98 36.33
CA ALA A 844 -23.90 -28.00 36.83
C ALA A 844 -22.96 -26.98 36.15
N PRO A 845 -23.05 -26.72 34.82
CA PRO A 845 -22.23 -25.69 34.18
C PRO A 845 -22.64 -24.25 34.58
N PHE A 846 -23.90 -24.06 34.98
CA PHE A 846 -24.41 -22.78 35.48
C PHE A 846 -23.74 -22.40 36.80
N GLN A 847 -23.56 -23.38 37.69
CA GLN A 847 -22.82 -23.24 38.94
C GLN A 847 -21.33 -22.96 38.70
N GLU A 848 -20.68 -23.69 37.79
CA GLU A 848 -19.24 -23.56 37.52
C GLU A 848 -18.85 -22.21 36.88
N LEU A 849 -19.68 -21.68 35.97
CA LEU A 849 -19.43 -20.40 35.31
C LEU A 849 -19.68 -19.21 36.27
N GLN A 850 -20.63 -19.35 37.18
CA GLN A 850 -20.97 -18.32 38.16
C GLN A 850 -19.94 -18.22 39.29
N GLU A 851 -19.41 -19.36 39.77
CA GLU A 851 -18.28 -19.38 40.72
C GLU A 851 -17.06 -18.65 40.15
N ARG A 852 -16.79 -18.80 38.84
CA ARG A 852 -15.69 -18.12 38.16
C ARG A 852 -15.89 -16.63 37.92
N LEU A 853 -17.12 -16.18 37.63
CA LEU A 853 -17.38 -14.79 37.24
C LEU A 853 -17.80 -13.89 38.42
N PHE A 854 -18.48 -14.43 39.43
CA PHE A 854 -19.15 -13.62 40.47
C PHE A 854 -18.86 -14.03 41.91
N GLY A 855 -18.11 -15.12 42.15
CA GLY A 855 -17.47 -15.46 43.43
C GLY A 855 -18.28 -15.28 44.72
N SER A 856 -19.54 -15.72 44.82
CA SER A 856 -20.37 -15.49 46.01
C SER A 856 -21.38 -16.60 46.37
N SER A 857 -21.79 -16.61 47.64
CA SER A 857 -22.44 -17.66 48.45
C SER A 857 -23.93 -17.95 48.15
N PRO A 858 -24.45 -19.15 48.54
CA PRO A 858 -25.75 -19.70 48.10
C PRO A 858 -27.03 -18.92 48.44
N GLU A 859 -26.98 -17.85 49.22
CA GLU A 859 -28.18 -17.07 49.59
C GLU A 859 -28.74 -16.21 48.43
N GLN A 860 -27.92 -15.87 47.43
CA GLN A 860 -28.38 -15.13 46.23
C GLN A 860 -29.23 -15.96 45.27
N TRP A 861 -29.26 -17.29 45.43
CA TRP A 861 -30.08 -18.19 44.60
C TRP A 861 -31.58 -17.92 44.72
N VAL A 862 -32.05 -17.46 45.89
CA VAL A 862 -33.48 -17.21 46.14
C VAL A 862 -33.96 -15.96 45.41
N ALA A 863 -33.10 -14.96 45.19
CA ALA A 863 -33.44 -13.74 44.47
C ALA A 863 -33.62 -13.98 42.95
N TRP A 864 -32.89 -14.94 42.36
CA TRP A 864 -32.97 -15.26 40.92
C TRP A 864 -34.13 -16.18 40.54
N LYS A 865 -34.76 -16.84 41.52
CA LYS A 865 -35.99 -17.61 41.28
C LYS A 865 -37.15 -16.76 40.73
N ALA A 866 -37.06 -15.42 40.80
CA ALA A 866 -38.13 -14.52 40.38
C ALA A 866 -37.77 -13.53 39.25
N ASP A 867 -36.50 -13.43 38.79
CA ASP A 867 -36.09 -12.38 37.84
C ASP A 867 -35.69 -12.93 36.45
N ILE A 868 -36.68 -13.00 35.56
CA ILE A 868 -36.54 -13.44 34.15
C ILE A 868 -35.51 -12.59 33.38
N ASN A 869 -35.36 -11.31 33.73
CA ASN A 869 -34.40 -10.42 33.07
C ASN A 869 -32.94 -10.77 33.42
N GLY A 870 -32.70 -11.27 34.63
CA GLY A 870 -31.38 -11.79 35.04
C GLY A 870 -30.99 -13.03 34.25
N ILE A 871 -31.92 -13.98 34.13
CA ILE A 871 -31.73 -15.24 33.39
C ILE A 871 -31.53 -14.95 31.89
N SER A 872 -32.30 -14.03 31.31
CA SER A 872 -32.17 -13.63 29.89
C SER A 872 -30.83 -12.96 29.59
N ARG A 873 -30.36 -12.05 30.46
CA ARG A 873 -29.03 -11.43 30.34
C ARG A 873 -27.91 -12.47 30.43
N TRP A 874 -28.04 -13.43 31.35
CA TRP A 874 -27.06 -14.52 31.49
C TRP A 874 -27.02 -15.42 30.25
N VAL A 875 -28.18 -15.87 29.73
CA VAL A 875 -28.25 -16.70 28.52
C VAL A 875 -27.61 -15.96 27.33
N SER A 876 -27.85 -14.65 27.21
CA SER A 876 -27.22 -13.82 26.18
C SER A 876 -25.70 -13.71 26.35
N GLN A 877 -25.20 -13.54 27.58
CA GLN A 877 -23.76 -13.47 27.86
C GLN A 877 -23.06 -14.82 27.69
N ALA A 878 -23.69 -15.93 28.06
CA ALA A 878 -23.18 -17.27 27.82
C ALA A 878 -23.11 -17.56 26.31
N LEU A 879 -24.15 -17.22 25.55
CA LEU A 879 -24.14 -17.32 24.08
C LEU A 879 -23.07 -16.42 23.46
N HIS A 880 -22.80 -15.24 24.02
CA HIS A 880 -21.72 -14.38 23.56
C HIS A 880 -20.34 -14.98 23.89
N TYR A 881 -20.14 -15.53 25.09
CA TYR A 881 -18.90 -16.19 25.51
C TYR A 881 -18.57 -17.40 24.63
N TYR A 882 -19.59 -18.19 24.26
CA TYR A 882 -19.44 -19.30 23.31
C TYR A 882 -19.52 -18.87 21.83
N SER A 883 -19.53 -17.57 21.54
CA SER A 883 -19.50 -17.00 20.19
C SER A 883 -20.67 -17.46 19.28
N LEU A 884 -21.87 -17.61 19.87
CA LEU A 884 -23.09 -18.13 19.23
C LEU A 884 -24.28 -17.16 19.25
N ALA A 885 -24.14 -15.94 19.78
CA ALA A 885 -25.14 -14.89 19.63
C ALA A 885 -24.91 -14.13 18.31
N LEU A 886 -25.99 -13.99 17.52
CA LEU A 886 -26.08 -13.28 16.23
C LEU A 886 -25.70 -11.79 16.34
#